data_AF-A0A6I7MQD3-F1
#
_entry.id   AF-A0A6I7MQD3-F1
#
_cell.length_a   1.000
_cell.length_b   1.000
_cell.length_c   1.000
_cell.angle_alpha   90.00
_cell.angle_beta   90.00
_cell.angle_gamma   90.00
#
_symmetry.space_group_name_H-M   'P 1'
#
loop_
_entity.id
_entity.type
_entity.pdbx_description
1 polymer ?
#
loop_
_entity_poly.entity_id
_entity_poly.type
_entity_poly.pdbx_seq_one_letter_code
_entity_poly.pdbx_strand_id
1 'polypeptide(L)'
;MKPKIYLLLFFAFFLAVNSCKDVEEPDLPPITDNPDPDPDPNPEPQPTDYPTLDINVVFPENVSPDLNGAKVIGAFKEHPLQGNSSKVFVPHGKSQLAFLQDKDDNILLLGFISHKNKTLSIQSSAEALAFIGLGGFTLPSSVQEKYPDEAASLPGMDEFKKKLAGLYASDNKLFETEKFMSALGEFVQPFYEKGEEIDIRARQVNVDPTGYKSGIQVFENDFQSVMIRNQYLRAAHAFMYKLSFKDKEGKKTELFKSENFNQSNSPEIVSETPIDAANKSGGIIGVMADHLAGNGLEVFMKETGPVSIPLGANESEAEYAIRLVGPTFGNSAQNRMTAKELDKYTELAIQTFLVEALIPAIGFFINNNIKVDGDEGWPLELMNSATTSFMEGYPEIAKKVEEGQYREALKESLEKLFIDPLQDAVADKAKNKLLDMIFSKYAKDPEFGNLYDTKDLQTKSRTAKFLKAFDLIEKALGFWDAGRLTAHLINARPIEQFLVTAREHDIKLLPKTASITALSNQEFTVETKTELSAGQAFLYKWSTSGNYGSLRDNLGNSGQAIENGQKSITYRSDRAAVPDDAQETISVEVYVKQGPNETKIGEATSKLTIKPARLVLKPDGITLVGKEKQSVALYVEWLSGAAFEQEEFFEYKYEWSTPGQYGKFEGKMTNTTTSRPRLTYQALDEDVEKGVENLKVDIYLRRKDGGEWFKYHTAEGEVNIENDDNYKIIHVPFTPITYLRTPKPYTAQGGSQGISVGYSVWHTAVFAKEDNHESYTVKTYGFKRQLSWLFRTFSWNAEGTHANLIAQYINGSDTWQGTFPEDQIGVFITRGVLDCNQCDFGDRLAETVANYTSFGGMAEIKIKLKK
;
A
#
# COMPACT_ATOMS: atom_id res chain seq x y z
N MET A 1 -36.29 6.71 -38.75
CA MET A 1 -37.57 7.06 -38.09
C MET A 1 -37.36 6.89 -36.58
N LYS A 2 -37.70 7.92 -35.78
CA LYS A 2 -37.74 7.99 -34.29
C LYS A 2 -36.38 7.91 -33.52
N PRO A 3 -35.73 9.07 -33.28
CA PRO A 3 -35.45 9.45 -31.88
C PRO A 3 -35.69 10.94 -31.55
N LYS A 4 -35.96 11.80 -32.55
CA LYS A 4 -36.09 13.25 -32.34
C LYS A 4 -37.45 13.73 -31.79
N ILE A 5 -38.46 12.87 -31.73
CA ILE A 5 -39.81 13.22 -31.26
C ILE A 5 -39.94 13.11 -29.72
N TYR A 6 -39.16 12.24 -29.06
CA TYR A 6 -39.22 12.07 -27.61
C TYR A 6 -38.50 13.18 -26.84
N LEU A 7 -37.41 13.73 -27.40
CA LEU A 7 -36.68 14.86 -26.80
C LEU A 7 -37.51 16.15 -26.80
N LEU A 8 -38.35 16.35 -27.83
CA LEU A 8 -39.22 17.53 -27.95
C LEU A 8 -40.45 17.45 -27.02
N LEU A 9 -40.97 16.24 -26.77
CA LEU A 9 -42.05 16.00 -25.81
C LEU A 9 -41.59 16.12 -24.36
N PHE A 10 -40.33 15.80 -24.06
CA PHE A 10 -39.76 15.93 -22.71
C PHE A 10 -39.48 17.41 -22.34
N PHE A 11 -39.05 18.22 -23.31
CA PHE A 11 -38.88 19.67 -23.11
C PHE A 11 -40.22 20.43 -23.03
N ALA A 12 -41.24 20.01 -23.79
CA ALA A 12 -42.58 20.59 -23.72
C ALA A 12 -43.28 20.33 -22.37
N PHE A 13 -42.98 19.20 -21.70
CA PHE A 13 -43.54 18.88 -20.39
C PHE A 13 -42.92 19.72 -19.26
N PHE A 14 -41.64 20.10 -19.37
CA PHE A 14 -40.97 20.96 -18.37
C PHE A 14 -41.35 22.45 -18.50
N LEU A 15 -41.69 22.91 -19.71
CA LEU A 15 -42.15 24.29 -19.94
C LEU A 15 -43.59 24.55 -19.49
N ALA A 16 -44.43 23.50 -19.38
CA ALA A 16 -45.84 23.64 -19.00
C ALA A 16 -46.10 23.67 -17.48
N VAL A 17 -45.10 23.32 -16.63
CA VAL A 17 -45.28 23.27 -15.17
C VAL A 17 -44.84 24.57 -14.46
N ASN A 18 -44.20 25.50 -15.18
CA ASN A 18 -43.64 26.74 -14.60
C ASN A 18 -44.27 28.05 -15.13
N SER A 19 -45.48 28.02 -15.71
CA SER A 19 -46.15 29.24 -16.17
C SER A 19 -47.64 29.24 -15.81
N CYS A 20 -47.99 29.96 -14.72
CA CYS A 20 -49.02 31.01 -14.70
C CYS A 20 -49.40 31.39 -13.25
N LYS A 21 -49.11 32.64 -12.89
CA LYS A 21 -50.00 33.67 -12.30
C LYS A 21 -49.15 34.90 -12.02
N ASP A 22 -48.96 35.75 -13.03
CA ASP A 22 -49.76 36.95 -13.37
C ASP A 22 -49.17 38.20 -12.70
N VAL A 23 -48.44 38.99 -13.50
CA VAL A 23 -48.01 40.36 -13.21
C VAL A 23 -48.69 41.25 -14.25
N GLU A 24 -49.63 42.07 -13.81
CA GLU A 24 -50.08 43.25 -14.56
C GLU A 24 -49.08 44.38 -14.30
N GLU A 25 -48.41 44.86 -15.35
CA GLU A 25 -47.89 46.23 -15.39
C GLU A 25 -49.03 47.18 -15.79
N PRO A 26 -49.02 48.42 -15.28
CA PRO A 26 -48.92 49.49 -16.28
C PRO A 26 -48.05 50.70 -15.87
N ASP A 27 -47.37 51.18 -16.91
CA ASP A 27 -47.04 52.56 -17.27
C ASP A 27 -46.15 53.43 -16.35
N LEU A 28 -44.89 53.59 -16.78
CA LEU A 28 -44.01 54.69 -16.36
C LEU A 28 -44.11 55.86 -17.36
N PRO A 29 -44.42 57.09 -16.93
CA PRO A 29 -44.23 58.30 -17.74
C PRO A 29 -42.74 58.72 -17.75
N PRO A 30 -42.30 59.54 -18.73
CA PRO A 30 -40.89 59.77 -19.00
C PRO A 30 -40.22 60.67 -17.95
N ILE A 31 -38.97 60.32 -17.65
CA ILE A 31 -38.05 61.06 -16.77
C ILE A 31 -37.74 62.42 -17.40
N THR A 32 -37.93 63.50 -16.62
CA THR A 32 -37.37 64.82 -16.91
C THR A 32 -36.47 65.23 -15.75
N ASP A 33 -35.24 65.62 -16.08
CA ASP A 33 -34.23 66.13 -15.17
C ASP A 33 -34.62 67.51 -14.61
N ASN A 34 -34.62 67.67 -13.28
CA ASN A 34 -34.24 68.94 -12.68
C ASN A 34 -33.70 68.74 -11.24
N PRO A 35 -32.68 69.50 -10.81
CA PRO A 35 -32.00 69.31 -9.53
C PRO A 35 -32.58 70.21 -8.41
N ASP A 36 -32.28 69.81 -7.18
CA ASP A 36 -32.39 70.53 -5.90
C ASP A 36 -33.71 70.40 -5.07
N PRO A 37 -33.64 70.57 -3.73
CA PRO A 37 -33.98 69.50 -2.79
C PRO A 37 -35.15 69.89 -1.86
N ASP A 38 -36.01 68.95 -1.53
CA ASP A 38 -36.99 69.14 -0.45
C ASP A 38 -37.12 67.85 0.37
N PRO A 39 -37.52 67.97 1.66
CA PRO A 39 -37.06 67.14 2.75
C PRO A 39 -37.68 65.75 2.73
N ASP A 40 -36.85 64.77 3.06
CA ASP A 40 -37.21 63.38 3.26
C ASP A 40 -38.48 63.27 4.14
N PRO A 41 -39.57 62.66 3.66
CA PRO A 41 -40.76 62.45 4.46
C PRO A 41 -40.43 61.33 5.45
N ASN A 42 -40.17 61.75 6.70
CA ASN A 42 -40.25 60.98 7.94
C ASN A 42 -40.13 59.44 7.74
N PRO A 43 -38.94 58.83 7.93
CA PRO A 43 -38.76 57.41 7.70
C PRO A 43 -39.77 56.62 8.52
N GLU A 44 -40.47 55.68 7.86
CA GLU A 44 -41.35 54.73 8.54
C GLU A 44 -40.60 54.10 9.72
N PRO A 45 -41.22 53.99 10.90
CA PRO A 45 -40.55 53.41 12.07
C PRO A 45 -40.19 51.96 11.75
N GLN A 46 -38.90 51.63 11.81
CA GLN A 46 -38.43 50.25 11.70
C GLN A 46 -39.13 49.38 12.76
N PRO A 47 -39.55 48.15 12.41
CA PRO A 47 -40.18 47.25 13.37
C PRO A 47 -39.17 46.91 14.47
N THR A 48 -39.48 47.30 15.70
CA THR A 48 -38.60 47.24 16.88
C THR A 48 -38.80 46.01 17.77
N ASP A 49 -39.75 45.13 17.44
CA ASP A 49 -40.08 43.96 18.27
C ASP A 49 -39.51 42.66 17.68
N TYR A 50 -38.38 42.22 18.23
CA TYR A 50 -37.87 40.85 18.07
C TYR A 50 -38.66 39.89 18.98
N PRO A 51 -38.86 38.62 18.59
CA PRO A 51 -39.62 37.66 19.41
C PRO A 51 -38.92 37.43 20.75
N THR A 52 -39.58 37.82 21.84
CA THR A 52 -39.12 37.58 23.21
C THR A 52 -39.97 36.52 23.89
N LEU A 53 -39.34 35.70 24.72
CA LEU A 53 -39.98 34.68 25.55
C LEU A 53 -40.01 35.15 27.00
N ASP A 54 -41.19 35.07 27.62
CA ASP A 54 -41.33 35.32 29.06
C ASP A 54 -40.67 34.18 29.86
N ILE A 55 -39.87 34.55 30.86
CA ILE A 55 -39.16 33.62 31.74
C ILE A 55 -39.39 33.94 33.20
N ASN A 56 -39.15 32.94 34.06
CA ASN A 56 -39.19 33.06 35.50
C ASN A 56 -37.81 32.83 36.12
N VAL A 57 -37.52 33.56 37.20
CA VAL A 57 -36.31 33.45 38.00
C VAL A 57 -36.68 32.80 39.34
N VAL A 58 -35.96 31.73 39.69
CA VAL A 58 -36.23 30.94 40.90
C VAL A 58 -34.94 30.72 41.69
N PHE A 59 -34.98 31.07 42.97
CA PHE A 59 -33.88 30.86 43.92
C PHE A 59 -34.16 29.68 44.86
N PRO A 60 -33.11 29.02 45.41
CA PRO A 60 -33.27 28.00 46.44
C PRO A 60 -33.98 28.53 47.69
N GLU A 61 -34.63 27.63 48.43
CA GLU A 61 -35.29 27.99 49.69
C GLU A 61 -34.29 28.65 50.65
N ASN A 62 -34.73 29.73 51.31
CA ASN A 62 -33.95 30.54 52.26
C ASN A 62 -32.79 31.35 51.65
N VAL A 63 -32.72 31.48 50.32
CA VAL A 63 -31.80 32.39 49.63
C VAL A 63 -32.58 33.57 49.05
N SER A 64 -32.18 34.80 49.37
CA SER A 64 -32.82 36.03 48.85
C SER A 64 -31.76 37.06 48.52
N PRO A 65 -31.22 37.04 47.28
CA PRO A 65 -30.29 38.08 46.82
C PRO A 65 -30.99 39.42 46.65
N ASP A 66 -30.21 40.51 46.66
CA ASP A 66 -30.73 41.84 46.30
C ASP A 66 -30.97 41.88 44.78
N LEU A 67 -32.23 42.03 44.39
CA LEU A 67 -32.68 42.06 42.99
C LEU A 67 -32.97 43.47 42.50
N ASN A 68 -32.75 44.50 43.33
CA ASN A 68 -33.00 45.86 42.91
C ASN A 68 -32.05 46.26 41.76
N GLY A 69 -32.63 46.61 40.61
CA GLY A 69 -31.88 46.92 39.39
C GLY A 69 -31.35 45.69 38.64
N ALA A 70 -31.75 44.47 39.04
CA ALA A 70 -31.35 43.25 38.37
C ALA A 70 -31.92 43.15 36.94
N LYS A 71 -31.16 42.50 36.05
CA LYS A 71 -31.51 42.36 34.64
C LYS A 71 -31.21 40.95 34.15
N VAL A 72 -32.01 40.49 33.19
CA VAL A 72 -31.71 39.29 32.43
C VAL A 72 -31.09 39.70 31.09
N ILE A 73 -30.01 39.01 30.73
CA ILE A 73 -29.24 39.26 29.52
C ILE A 73 -29.23 38.00 28.66
N GLY A 74 -29.55 38.12 27.37
CA GLY A 74 -29.44 37.05 26.38
C GLY A 74 -29.37 37.61 24.96
N ALA A 75 -28.63 36.98 24.06
CA ALA A 75 -28.41 37.45 22.68
C ALA A 75 -27.93 38.93 22.60
N PHE A 76 -27.04 39.33 23.50
CA PHE A 76 -26.59 40.73 23.70
C PHE A 76 -27.70 41.77 24.02
N LYS A 77 -28.91 41.34 24.37
CA LYS A 77 -30.02 42.22 24.78
C LYS A 77 -30.27 42.13 26.29
N GLU A 78 -30.65 43.26 26.88
CA GLU A 78 -30.96 43.38 28.31
C GLU A 78 -32.47 43.58 28.51
N HIS A 79 -33.04 42.84 29.47
CA HIS A 79 -34.41 43.03 29.92
C HIS A 79 -34.44 43.18 31.44
N PRO A 80 -35.17 44.17 32.00
CA PRO A 80 -35.26 44.34 33.44
C PRO A 80 -35.97 43.15 34.10
N LEU A 81 -35.57 42.80 35.32
CA LEU A 81 -36.31 41.85 36.15
C LEU A 81 -37.51 42.56 36.80
N GLN A 82 -38.72 42.02 36.60
CA GLN A 82 -39.96 42.52 37.17
C GLN A 82 -40.53 41.48 38.14
N GLY A 83 -40.30 41.69 39.44
CA GLY A 83 -40.57 40.66 40.45
C GLY A 83 -39.66 39.44 40.23
N ASN A 84 -40.26 38.30 39.90
CA ASN A 84 -39.52 37.07 39.54
C ASN A 84 -39.59 36.76 38.04
N SER A 85 -40.06 37.68 37.19
CA SER A 85 -40.24 37.44 35.76
C SER A 85 -39.45 38.42 34.90
N SER A 86 -38.98 37.97 33.75
CA SER A 86 -38.30 38.81 32.75
C SER A 86 -38.52 38.26 31.35
N LYS A 87 -37.78 38.80 30.37
CA LYS A 87 -37.85 38.41 28.96
C LYS A 87 -36.48 38.05 28.43
N VAL A 88 -36.42 37.13 27.49
CA VAL A 88 -35.21 36.76 26.75
C VAL A 88 -35.56 36.58 25.28
N PHE A 89 -34.73 37.09 24.38
CA PHE A 89 -34.85 36.75 22.96
C PHE A 89 -34.51 35.26 22.76
N VAL A 90 -35.45 34.49 22.19
CA VAL A 90 -35.25 33.07 21.88
C VAL A 90 -35.77 32.81 20.48
N PRO A 91 -34.91 32.43 19.53
CA PRO A 91 -35.36 32.04 18.18
C PRO A 91 -36.26 30.81 18.23
N HIS A 92 -37.19 30.70 17.28
CA HIS A 92 -38.16 29.62 17.25
C HIS A 92 -37.46 28.25 17.10
N GLY A 93 -37.82 27.30 17.98
CA GLY A 93 -37.23 25.96 17.98
C GLY A 93 -35.76 25.90 18.41
N LYS A 94 -35.22 26.97 19.02
CA LYS A 94 -33.84 27.05 19.52
C LYS A 94 -33.82 27.31 21.04
N SER A 95 -32.61 27.34 21.60
CA SER A 95 -32.35 27.72 22.98
C SER A 95 -31.36 28.89 23.03
N GLN A 96 -31.49 29.76 24.04
CA GLN A 96 -30.63 30.92 24.25
C GLN A 96 -30.01 30.88 25.65
N LEU A 97 -28.69 31.11 25.75
CA LEU A 97 -28.02 31.24 27.03
C LEU A 97 -28.39 32.61 27.60
N ALA A 98 -28.90 32.61 28.83
CA ALA A 98 -29.29 33.81 29.54
C ALA A 98 -28.62 33.89 30.90
N PHE A 99 -28.31 35.11 31.32
CA PHE A 99 -27.68 35.44 32.60
C PHE A 99 -28.61 36.36 33.38
N LEU A 100 -28.74 36.13 34.68
CA LEU A 100 -29.27 37.11 35.61
C LEU A 100 -28.10 37.87 36.25
N GLN A 101 -28.10 39.18 36.11
CA GLN A 101 -27.11 40.07 36.73
C GLN A 101 -27.75 41.01 37.76
N ASP A 102 -27.03 41.30 38.84
CA ASP A 102 -27.41 42.32 39.83
C ASP A 102 -27.09 43.75 39.33
N LYS A 103 -27.38 44.77 40.15
CA LYS A 103 -27.10 46.19 39.80
C LYS A 103 -25.61 46.51 39.59
N ASP A 104 -24.72 45.68 40.14
CA ASP A 104 -23.26 45.81 40.03
C ASP A 104 -22.73 44.86 38.93
N ASP A 105 -23.63 44.34 38.08
CA ASP A 105 -23.40 43.40 36.98
C ASP A 105 -22.85 42.03 37.41
N ASN A 106 -22.90 41.68 38.70
CA ASN A 106 -22.47 40.35 39.17
C ASN A 106 -23.44 39.27 38.72
N ILE A 107 -22.93 38.11 38.31
CA ILE A 107 -23.77 37.02 37.84
C ILE A 107 -24.38 36.27 39.03
N LEU A 108 -25.71 36.26 39.06
CA LEU A 108 -26.48 35.58 40.10
C LEU A 108 -26.93 34.19 39.65
N LEU A 109 -27.33 34.02 38.38
CA LEU A 109 -27.81 32.77 37.79
C LEU A 109 -27.52 32.74 36.28
N LEU A 110 -27.43 31.55 35.69
CA LEU A 110 -27.35 31.34 34.25
C LEU A 110 -28.19 30.12 33.82
N GLY A 111 -28.48 30.00 32.53
CA GLY A 111 -29.24 28.85 32.02
C GLY A 111 -29.59 28.96 30.55
N PHE A 112 -29.87 27.81 29.94
CA PHE A 112 -30.44 27.74 28.60
C PHE A 112 -31.96 27.91 28.64
N ILE A 113 -32.46 28.96 28.00
CA ILE A 113 -33.87 29.26 27.86
C ILE A 113 -34.37 28.76 26.52
N SER A 114 -35.48 28.02 26.53
CA SER A 114 -36.18 27.53 25.34
C SER A 114 -37.69 27.62 25.55
N HIS A 115 -38.48 27.34 24.51
CA HIS A 115 -39.94 27.25 24.66
C HIS A 115 -40.38 26.17 25.67
N LYS A 116 -39.54 25.16 25.92
CA LYS A 116 -39.77 24.09 26.92
C LYS A 116 -39.21 24.46 28.29
N ASN A 117 -38.06 25.12 28.36
CA ASN A 117 -37.42 25.53 29.61
C ASN A 117 -37.42 27.07 29.75
N LYS A 118 -38.36 27.60 30.55
CA LYS A 118 -38.54 29.04 30.77
C LYS A 118 -38.05 29.52 32.13
N THR A 119 -37.16 28.77 32.77
CA THR A 119 -36.76 29.05 34.16
C THR A 119 -35.26 29.26 34.28
N LEU A 120 -34.85 30.39 34.84
CA LEU A 120 -33.50 30.60 35.37
C LEU A 120 -33.47 30.22 36.85
N SER A 121 -32.58 29.29 37.20
CA SER A 121 -32.41 28.78 38.55
C SER A 121 -30.99 28.25 38.78
N ILE A 122 -30.66 27.85 40.00
CA ILE A 122 -29.37 27.19 40.26
C ILE A 122 -29.26 25.84 39.52
N GLN A 123 -30.39 25.21 39.23
CA GLN A 123 -30.45 23.95 38.47
C GLN A 123 -30.11 24.17 37.00
N SER A 124 -30.71 25.19 36.38
CA SER A 124 -30.34 25.59 35.01
C SER A 124 -28.90 26.10 34.95
N SER A 125 -28.39 26.67 36.06
CA SER A 125 -27.00 27.13 36.16
C SER A 125 -26.03 25.95 36.16
N ALA A 126 -26.34 24.87 36.86
CA ALA A 126 -25.58 23.63 36.80
C ALA A 126 -25.56 23.04 35.38
N GLU A 127 -26.70 22.97 34.71
CA GLU A 127 -26.79 22.45 33.33
C GLU A 127 -26.00 23.29 32.33
N ALA A 128 -26.05 24.62 32.44
CA ALA A 128 -25.27 25.53 31.61
C ALA A 128 -23.77 25.44 31.90
N LEU A 129 -23.37 25.38 33.17
CA LEU A 129 -21.96 25.20 33.55
C LEU A 129 -21.42 23.85 33.10
N ALA A 130 -22.21 22.78 33.20
CA ALA A 130 -21.86 21.47 32.68
C ALA A 130 -21.68 21.51 31.16
N PHE A 131 -22.56 22.20 30.42
CA PHE A 131 -22.41 22.35 28.97
C PHE A 131 -21.10 23.05 28.62
N ILE A 132 -20.82 24.18 29.27
CA ILE A 132 -19.61 24.96 29.01
C ILE A 132 -18.37 24.17 29.42
N GLY A 133 -18.38 23.57 30.61
CA GLY A 133 -17.28 22.79 31.16
C GLY A 133 -16.98 21.52 30.37
N LEU A 134 -17.99 20.84 29.81
CA LEU A 134 -17.81 19.68 28.93
C LEU A 134 -17.41 20.03 27.51
N GLY A 135 -17.35 21.32 27.15
CA GLY A 135 -17.08 21.74 25.77
C GLY A 135 -18.26 21.60 24.83
N GLY A 136 -19.49 21.73 25.33
CA GLY A 136 -20.74 21.48 24.60
C GLY A 136 -20.84 22.17 23.24
N PHE A 137 -20.20 23.34 23.10
CA PHE A 137 -20.13 24.12 21.87
C PHE A 137 -19.25 23.51 20.76
N THR A 138 -18.38 22.58 21.11
CA THR A 138 -17.58 21.80 20.14
C THR A 138 -18.31 20.55 19.67
N LEU A 139 -19.45 20.22 20.26
CA LEU A 139 -20.25 19.05 19.90
C LEU A 139 -21.00 19.27 18.58
N PRO A 140 -21.39 18.21 17.85
CA PRO A 140 -22.24 18.34 16.68
C PRO A 140 -23.55 19.07 17.01
N SER A 141 -24.07 19.83 16.03
CA SER A 141 -25.31 20.60 16.18
C SER A 141 -26.50 19.76 16.66
N SER A 142 -26.59 18.50 16.22
CA SER A 142 -27.61 17.53 16.66
C SER A 142 -27.56 17.22 18.17
N VAL A 143 -26.39 17.32 18.79
CA VAL A 143 -26.20 17.13 20.23
C VAL A 143 -26.45 18.43 20.98
N GLN A 144 -25.97 19.56 20.45
CA GLN A 144 -26.21 20.90 21.02
C GLN A 144 -27.71 21.23 21.11
N GLU A 145 -28.48 20.89 20.07
CA GLU A 145 -29.93 21.13 20.04
C GLU A 145 -30.71 20.31 21.07
N LYS A 146 -30.26 19.08 21.34
CA LYS A 146 -30.89 18.18 22.31
C LYS A 146 -30.45 18.44 23.75
N TYR A 147 -29.25 18.96 23.95
CA TYR A 147 -28.66 19.10 25.28
C TYR A 147 -29.56 19.86 26.28
N PRO A 148 -30.15 21.03 25.96
CA PRO A 148 -31.01 21.75 26.92
C PRO A 148 -32.22 20.95 27.41
N ASP A 149 -32.69 20.00 26.60
CA ASP A 149 -33.85 19.16 26.93
C ASP A 149 -33.44 17.87 27.67
N GLU A 150 -32.19 17.42 27.51
CA GLU A 150 -31.74 16.10 27.98
C GLU A 150 -30.61 16.17 29.02
N ALA A 151 -30.07 17.36 29.33
CA ALA A 151 -28.95 17.57 30.26
C ALA A 151 -29.17 16.94 31.64
N ALA A 152 -30.41 16.96 32.13
CA ALA A 152 -30.77 16.35 33.42
C ALA A 152 -30.54 14.84 33.47
N SER A 153 -30.48 14.16 32.33
CA SER A 153 -30.27 12.71 32.24
C SER A 153 -28.79 12.30 32.24
N LEU A 154 -27.86 13.28 32.22
CA LEU A 154 -26.43 12.97 32.18
C LEU A 154 -25.96 12.31 33.48
N PRO A 155 -25.11 11.26 33.40
CA PRO A 155 -24.55 10.62 34.59
C PRO A 155 -23.86 11.64 35.51
N GLY A 156 -24.16 11.59 36.81
CA GLY A 156 -23.59 12.52 37.80
C GLY A 156 -24.21 13.92 37.84
N MET A 157 -25.14 14.26 36.92
CA MET A 157 -25.75 15.60 36.88
C MET A 157 -26.56 15.92 38.14
N ASP A 158 -27.33 14.96 38.66
CA ASP A 158 -28.11 15.15 39.90
C ASP A 158 -27.23 15.45 41.12
N GLU A 159 -26.05 14.81 41.20
CA GLU A 159 -25.08 15.05 42.25
C GLU A 159 -24.43 16.42 42.10
N PHE A 160 -24.03 16.78 40.87
CA PHE A 160 -23.48 18.09 40.57
C PHE A 160 -24.47 19.23 40.90
N LYS A 161 -25.73 19.08 40.48
CA LYS A 161 -26.85 19.98 40.80
C LYS A 161 -27.02 20.19 42.31
N LYS A 162 -27.03 19.10 43.09
CA LYS A 162 -27.14 19.16 44.56
C LYS A 162 -25.95 19.88 45.18
N LYS A 163 -24.73 19.58 44.72
CA LYS A 163 -23.50 20.20 45.21
C LYS A 163 -23.49 21.71 44.91
N LEU A 164 -23.85 22.10 43.69
CA LEU A 164 -23.92 23.50 43.29
C LEU A 164 -24.99 24.27 44.07
N ALA A 165 -26.17 23.68 44.29
CA ALA A 165 -27.22 24.28 45.11
C ALA A 165 -26.78 24.50 46.57
N GLY A 166 -26.05 23.54 47.16
CA GLY A 166 -25.48 23.68 48.52
C GLY A 166 -24.44 24.80 48.61
N LEU A 167 -23.55 24.91 47.62
CA LEU A 167 -22.58 26.01 47.54
C LEU A 167 -23.29 27.36 47.41
N TYR A 168 -24.30 27.44 46.55
CA TYR A 168 -25.06 28.68 46.32
C TYR A 168 -25.83 29.16 47.56
N ALA A 169 -26.38 28.22 48.35
CA ALA A 169 -27.06 28.56 49.60
C ALA A 169 -26.12 29.21 50.63
N SER A 170 -24.82 28.87 50.59
CA SER A 170 -23.79 29.46 51.44
C SER A 170 -23.21 30.78 50.93
N ASP A 171 -23.35 31.05 49.63
CA ASP A 171 -22.76 32.19 48.93
C ASP A 171 -23.57 32.49 47.65
N ASN A 172 -24.50 33.45 47.72
CA ASN A 172 -25.31 33.85 46.57
C ASN A 172 -24.53 34.60 45.48
N LYS A 173 -23.23 34.86 45.71
CA LYS A 173 -22.26 35.36 44.72
C LYS A 173 -21.28 34.27 44.28
N LEU A 174 -21.69 33.00 44.34
CA LEU A 174 -20.93 31.81 43.98
C LEU A 174 -20.10 31.93 42.69
N PHE A 175 -20.67 32.57 41.66
CA PHE A 175 -20.04 32.69 40.35
C PHE A 175 -18.93 33.76 40.30
N GLU A 176 -18.93 34.72 41.24
CA GLU A 176 -17.86 35.70 41.41
C GLU A 176 -16.72 35.16 42.29
N THR A 177 -17.04 34.31 43.28
CA THR A 177 -16.06 33.77 44.25
C THR A 177 -15.36 32.50 43.77
N GLU A 178 -15.66 32.03 42.55
CA GLU A 178 -15.05 30.87 41.88
C GLU A 178 -15.21 29.53 42.62
N LYS A 179 -15.96 29.47 43.72
CA LYS A 179 -16.13 28.24 44.52
C LYS A 179 -16.85 27.12 43.75
N PHE A 180 -17.56 27.45 42.67
CA PHE A 180 -18.19 26.47 41.78
C PHE A 180 -17.16 25.62 41.01
N MET A 181 -15.94 26.13 40.81
CA MET A 181 -14.91 25.50 39.97
C MET A 181 -14.61 24.08 40.42
N SER A 182 -14.37 23.85 41.72
CA SER A 182 -14.10 22.49 42.23
C SER A 182 -15.26 21.53 42.00
N ALA A 183 -16.51 21.99 42.12
CA ALA A 183 -17.68 21.15 41.85
C ALA A 183 -17.83 20.82 40.36
N LEU A 184 -17.55 21.80 39.48
CA LEU A 184 -17.56 21.59 38.03
C LEU A 184 -16.46 20.61 37.60
N GLY A 185 -15.23 20.77 38.13
CA GLY A 185 -14.10 19.88 37.86
C GLY A 185 -14.38 18.42 38.20
N GLU A 186 -14.93 18.15 39.39
CA GLU A 186 -15.30 16.79 39.80
C GLU A 186 -16.38 16.17 38.90
N PHE A 187 -17.31 16.97 38.39
CA PHE A 187 -18.36 16.50 37.49
C PHE A 187 -17.81 16.14 36.10
N VAL A 188 -16.92 16.97 35.54
CA VAL A 188 -16.45 16.79 34.16
C VAL A 188 -15.31 15.77 34.03
N GLN A 189 -14.47 15.61 35.06
CA GLN A 189 -13.28 14.74 35.02
C GLN A 189 -13.57 13.27 34.61
N PRO A 190 -14.63 12.61 35.10
CA PRO A 190 -14.96 11.23 34.68
C PRO A 190 -15.31 11.08 33.20
N PHE A 191 -15.77 12.14 32.53
CA PHE A 191 -16.04 12.14 31.09
C PHE A 191 -14.76 12.22 30.25
N TYR A 192 -13.66 12.70 30.84
CA TYR A 192 -12.35 12.84 30.19
C TYR A 192 -11.43 11.62 30.38
N GLU A 193 -11.56 10.88 31.50
CA GLU A 193 -10.68 9.73 31.82
C GLU A 193 -10.98 8.44 31.04
N LYS A 194 -12.14 8.34 30.35
CA LYS A 194 -12.52 7.19 29.51
C LYS A 194 -12.01 7.34 28.06
N GLY A 195 -10.73 7.61 27.87
CA GLY A 195 -10.11 7.61 26.54
C GLY A 195 -10.02 6.19 25.97
N GLU A 196 -10.60 5.94 24.80
CA GLU A 196 -10.53 4.64 24.12
C GLU A 196 -9.08 4.27 23.76
N GLU A 197 -8.72 3.00 23.98
CA GLU A 197 -7.50 2.41 23.42
C GLU A 197 -7.66 2.25 21.91
N ILE A 198 -6.83 2.96 21.14
CA ILE A 198 -6.76 2.80 19.69
C ILE A 198 -5.88 1.58 19.37
N ASP A 199 -6.45 0.57 18.73
CA ASP A 199 -5.69 -0.59 18.23
C ASP A 199 -4.87 -0.20 16.98
N ILE A 200 -3.55 -0.14 17.15
CA ILE A 200 -2.55 0.35 16.19
C ILE A 200 -2.00 -0.73 15.24
N ARG A 201 -2.57 -1.96 15.21
CA ARG A 201 -1.90 -3.11 14.56
C ARG A 201 -2.46 -3.54 13.20
N ALA A 202 -2.80 -2.60 12.32
CA ALA A 202 -3.17 -2.92 10.95
C ALA A 202 -2.19 -2.31 9.93
N ARG A 203 -1.26 -3.16 9.47
CA ARG A 203 -0.34 -3.00 8.32
C ARG A 203 0.89 -2.11 8.57
N GLN A 204 2.02 -2.76 8.80
CA GLN A 204 3.34 -2.14 8.87
C GLN A 204 4.09 -2.32 7.55
N VAL A 205 4.66 -1.23 7.06
CA VAL A 205 5.73 -1.19 6.05
C VAL A 205 6.97 -0.53 6.70
N ASN A 206 8.16 -0.70 6.10
CA ASN A 206 9.43 -0.02 6.42
C ASN A 206 9.34 1.52 6.33
N VAL A 207 8.63 2.15 7.28
CA VAL A 207 8.69 3.59 7.56
C VAL A 207 9.40 3.74 8.91
N ASP A 208 10.55 4.40 8.92
CA ASP A 208 11.30 4.64 10.16
C ASP A 208 10.89 5.99 10.78
N PRO A 209 10.42 6.03 12.05
CA PRO A 209 10.07 4.91 12.95
C PRO A 209 8.59 4.53 12.85
N THR A 210 8.27 3.23 13.03
CA THR A 210 6.95 2.54 13.12
C THR A 210 5.79 3.00 12.23
N GLY A 211 5.97 4.01 11.37
CA GLY A 211 4.94 4.65 10.57
C GLY A 211 3.91 5.47 11.36
N TYR A 212 4.06 5.73 12.67
CA TYR A 212 3.03 6.39 13.49
C TYR A 212 3.60 7.40 14.49
N LYS A 213 3.18 8.67 14.42
CA LYS A 213 3.50 9.73 15.40
C LYS A 213 2.42 10.80 15.42
N SER A 214 2.16 11.40 16.59
CA SER A 214 1.24 12.55 16.73
C SER A 214 -0.14 12.33 16.10
N GLY A 215 -0.71 11.13 16.26
CA GLY A 215 -2.01 10.76 15.68
C GLY A 215 -2.02 10.56 14.18
N ILE A 216 -0.86 10.64 13.53
CA ILE A 216 -0.70 10.48 12.08
C ILE A 216 0.07 9.20 11.79
N GLN A 217 -0.49 8.41 10.87
CA GLN A 217 0.15 7.24 10.31
C GLN A 217 0.58 7.51 8.86
N VAL A 218 1.83 7.23 8.53
CA VAL A 218 2.32 7.16 7.14
C VAL A 218 2.55 5.69 6.81
N PHE A 219 1.92 5.20 5.76
CA PHE A 219 1.98 3.80 5.34
C PHE A 219 2.03 3.67 3.82
N GLU A 220 2.58 2.55 3.33
CA GLU A 220 2.64 2.26 1.90
C GLU A 220 1.24 2.09 1.35
N ASN A 221 0.96 2.78 0.24
CA ASN A 221 -0.23 2.53 -0.56
C ASN A 221 0.12 1.61 -1.73
N ASP A 222 1.15 1.99 -2.46
CA ASP A 222 1.78 1.16 -3.49
C ASP A 222 3.27 1.46 -3.56
N PHE A 223 3.93 0.89 -4.55
CA PHE A 223 5.36 0.93 -4.69
C PHE A 223 6.01 2.31 -4.90
N GLN A 224 5.22 3.30 -5.35
CA GLN A 224 5.69 4.66 -5.57
C GLN A 224 4.77 5.66 -4.90
N SER A 225 3.99 5.24 -3.90
CA SER A 225 3.16 6.14 -3.14
C SER A 225 2.93 5.68 -1.71
N VAL A 226 2.80 6.65 -0.83
CA VAL A 226 2.35 6.45 0.53
C VAL A 226 0.96 7.06 0.71
N MET A 227 0.23 6.59 1.71
CA MET A 227 -0.95 7.26 2.22
C MET A 227 -0.66 7.79 3.62
N ILE A 228 -1.33 8.89 3.94
CA ILE A 228 -1.24 9.53 5.24
C ILE A 228 -2.62 9.48 5.87
N ARG A 229 -2.70 8.88 7.06
CA ARG A 229 -3.93 8.76 7.85
C ARG A 229 -3.83 9.61 9.09
N ASN A 230 -4.83 10.45 9.31
CA ASN A 230 -4.95 11.28 10.50
C ASN A 230 -6.10 10.79 11.38
N GLN A 231 -5.79 10.62 12.65
CA GLN A 231 -6.73 10.19 13.70
C GLN A 231 -7.06 11.32 14.67
N TYR A 232 -6.37 12.46 14.56
CA TYR A 232 -6.55 13.60 15.44
C TYR A 232 -7.50 14.63 14.83
N LEU A 233 -8.19 15.36 15.71
CA LEU A 233 -9.15 16.42 15.38
C LEU A 233 -8.48 17.72 14.91
N ARG A 234 -7.20 17.64 14.52
CA ARG A 234 -6.44 18.76 13.97
C ARG A 234 -6.13 18.50 12.50
N ALA A 235 -6.27 19.50 11.66
CA ALA A 235 -5.72 19.43 10.32
C ALA A 235 -4.18 19.45 10.38
N ALA A 236 -3.55 18.84 9.39
CA ALA A 236 -2.10 18.85 9.24
C ALA A 236 -1.72 19.11 7.78
N HIS A 237 -0.44 19.34 7.54
CA HIS A 237 0.10 19.51 6.20
C HIS A 237 1.41 18.75 6.05
N ALA A 238 1.56 18.00 4.97
CA ALA A 238 2.77 17.28 4.65
C ALA A 238 3.61 18.04 3.62
N PHE A 239 4.90 18.16 3.90
CA PHE A 239 5.94 18.57 2.96
C PHE A 239 6.85 17.38 2.68
N MET A 240 7.08 17.07 1.41
CA MET A 240 7.99 16.00 1.02
C MET A 240 9.28 16.56 0.43
N TYR A 241 10.41 16.05 0.91
CA TYR A 241 11.75 16.45 0.49
C TYR A 241 12.57 15.24 0.11
N LYS A 242 13.35 15.33 -0.96
CA LYS A 242 14.32 14.29 -1.34
C LYS A 242 15.63 14.50 -0.59
N LEU A 243 16.06 13.51 0.18
CA LEU A 243 17.28 13.59 0.99
C LEU A 243 18.50 12.99 0.30
N SER A 244 18.33 11.83 -0.33
CA SER A 244 19.40 11.13 -1.03
C SER A 244 18.86 10.19 -2.09
N PHE A 245 19.71 9.77 -3.01
CA PHE A 245 19.40 8.69 -3.94
C PHE A 245 20.63 7.81 -4.18
N LYS A 246 20.39 6.60 -4.65
CA LYS A 246 21.39 5.66 -5.14
C LYS A 246 21.14 5.45 -6.62
N ASP A 247 22.18 5.61 -7.44
CA ASP A 247 22.06 5.34 -8.87
C ASP A 247 22.02 3.82 -9.16
N LYS A 248 21.77 3.44 -10.42
CA LYS A 248 21.77 2.03 -10.84
C LYS A 248 23.13 1.35 -10.75
N GLU A 249 24.22 2.11 -10.65
CA GLU A 249 25.58 1.62 -10.43
C GLU A 249 25.88 1.38 -8.94
N GLY A 250 24.96 1.80 -8.07
CA GLY A 250 24.99 1.58 -6.64
C GLY A 250 25.69 2.69 -5.85
N LYS A 251 26.04 3.81 -6.49
CA LYS A 251 26.65 4.96 -5.82
C LYS A 251 25.57 5.83 -5.19
N LYS A 252 25.72 6.09 -3.88
CA LYS A 252 24.84 6.96 -3.10
C LYS A 252 25.27 8.43 -3.26
N THR A 253 24.31 9.30 -3.54
CA THR A 253 24.44 10.76 -3.55
C THR A 253 23.54 11.33 -2.45
N GLU A 254 24.12 12.02 -1.47
CA GLU A 254 23.39 12.74 -0.43
C GLU A 254 23.12 14.16 -0.91
N LEU A 255 21.85 14.55 -0.97
CA LEU A 255 21.39 15.88 -1.36
C LEU A 255 21.23 16.78 -0.13
N PHE A 256 20.69 16.23 0.95
CA PHE A 256 20.42 16.97 2.18
C PHE A 256 20.40 16.04 3.39
N LYS A 257 20.91 16.52 4.53
CA LYS A 257 20.84 15.80 5.81
C LYS A 257 19.62 16.21 6.60
N SER A 258 18.85 15.25 7.08
CA SER A 258 17.60 15.49 7.79
C SER A 258 17.75 16.28 9.11
N GLU A 259 18.94 16.33 9.69
CA GLU A 259 19.24 17.14 10.87
C GLU A 259 19.43 18.64 10.57
N ASN A 260 19.60 19.01 9.29
CA ASN A 260 19.94 20.38 8.88
C ASN A 260 18.73 21.27 8.56
N PHE A 261 17.49 20.75 8.66
CA PHE A 261 16.28 21.55 8.42
C PHE A 261 16.18 22.71 9.41
N ASN A 262 16.05 23.92 8.89
CA ASN A 262 15.75 25.13 9.63
C ASN A 262 15.17 26.20 8.70
N GLN A 263 14.79 27.36 9.25
CA GLN A 263 14.11 28.42 8.50
C GLN A 263 14.92 28.97 7.32
N SER A 264 16.25 28.93 7.40
CA SER A 264 17.16 29.43 6.36
C SER A 264 17.75 28.34 5.47
N ASN A 265 17.41 27.07 5.72
CA ASN A 265 18.04 25.94 5.04
C ASN A 265 17.05 24.79 4.85
N SER A 266 16.65 24.59 3.60
CA SER A 266 15.79 23.51 3.16
C SER A 266 16.11 23.10 1.73
N PRO A 267 15.99 21.80 1.37
CA PRO A 267 15.99 21.38 -0.01
C PRO A 267 14.68 21.80 -0.72
N GLU A 268 14.63 21.59 -2.03
CA GLU A 268 13.42 21.83 -2.82
C GLU A 268 12.27 20.90 -2.37
N ILE A 269 11.07 21.45 -2.32
CA ILE A 269 9.85 20.70 -1.98
C ILE A 269 9.44 19.88 -3.21
N VAL A 270 9.32 18.57 -3.03
CA VAL A 270 8.88 17.64 -4.07
C VAL A 270 7.35 17.62 -4.18
N SER A 271 6.67 17.64 -3.04
CA SER A 271 5.20 17.73 -2.98
C SER A 271 4.72 18.33 -1.66
N GLU A 272 3.52 18.91 -1.72
CA GLU A 272 2.76 19.45 -0.60
C GLU A 272 1.40 18.74 -0.56
N THR A 273 0.94 18.27 0.60
CA THR A 273 -0.32 17.52 0.71
C THR A 273 -1.10 17.95 1.96
N PRO A 274 -2.32 18.49 1.80
CA PRO A 274 -3.20 18.76 2.93
C PRO A 274 -3.69 17.45 3.56
N ILE A 275 -3.77 17.43 4.88
CA ILE A 275 -4.27 16.29 5.65
C ILE A 275 -5.45 16.77 6.49
N ASP A 276 -6.64 16.28 6.16
CA ASP A 276 -7.86 16.66 6.86
C ASP A 276 -7.86 16.18 8.32
N ALA A 277 -8.55 16.91 9.18
CA ALA A 277 -8.83 16.49 10.54
C ALA A 277 -9.74 15.25 10.55
N ALA A 278 -9.51 14.36 11.50
CA ALA A 278 -10.41 13.23 11.76
C ALA A 278 -11.85 13.69 12.02
N ASN A 279 -12.83 12.83 11.71
CA ASN A 279 -14.23 13.09 12.03
C ASN A 279 -14.41 13.24 13.56
N LYS A 280 -15.22 14.22 13.98
CA LYS A 280 -15.45 14.57 15.40
C LYS A 280 -16.16 13.48 16.22
N SER A 281 -16.56 12.36 15.63
CA SER A 281 -17.52 11.38 16.18
C SER A 281 -17.09 10.50 17.39
N GLY A 282 -15.95 10.73 18.05
CA GLY A 282 -15.44 9.83 19.13
C GLY A 282 -15.16 10.49 20.49
N GLY A 283 -15.18 9.71 21.56
CA GLY A 283 -14.93 10.15 22.95
C GLY A 283 -16.17 10.71 23.66
N ILE A 284 -16.10 11.95 24.19
CA ILE A 284 -17.23 12.67 24.83
C ILE A 284 -18.46 12.71 23.91
N ILE A 285 -18.22 12.82 22.59
CA ILE A 285 -19.26 12.72 21.56
C ILE A 285 -19.80 11.29 21.47
N GLY A 286 -19.01 10.24 21.63
CA GLY A 286 -19.49 8.87 21.72
C GLY A 286 -20.34 8.63 22.97
N VAL A 287 -19.90 9.08 24.15
CA VAL A 287 -20.67 8.92 25.41
C VAL A 287 -21.95 9.76 25.42
N MET A 288 -21.90 11.02 24.93
CA MET A 288 -23.08 11.89 24.83
C MET A 288 -23.97 11.50 23.64
N ALA A 289 -23.44 11.05 22.50
CA ALA A 289 -24.25 10.60 21.35
C ALA A 289 -24.82 9.18 21.54
N ASP A 290 -24.13 8.26 22.23
CA ASP A 290 -24.70 6.96 22.62
C ASP A 290 -25.88 7.15 23.57
N HIS A 291 -25.77 8.13 24.48
CA HIS A 291 -26.83 8.46 25.45
C HIS A 291 -27.98 9.29 24.85
N LEU A 292 -27.69 10.25 23.94
CA LEU A 292 -28.68 11.24 23.44
C LEU A 292 -29.13 11.00 21.97
N ALA A 293 -28.37 10.23 21.17
CA ALA A 293 -28.58 10.08 19.73
C ALA A 293 -28.67 8.62 19.23
N GLY A 294 -28.30 7.62 20.05
CA GLY A 294 -28.63 6.19 19.85
C GLY A 294 -27.99 5.50 18.64
N ASN A 295 -27.03 6.13 17.96
CA ASN A 295 -26.33 5.56 16.82
C ASN A 295 -24.82 5.61 17.05
N GLY A 296 -24.20 4.43 17.12
CA GLY A 296 -22.74 4.28 17.08
C GLY A 296 -22.22 4.83 15.77
N LEU A 297 -21.43 5.91 15.85
CA LEU A 297 -21.01 6.68 14.69
C LEU A 297 -19.77 6.11 13.99
N GLU A 298 -19.75 6.39 12.69
CA GLU A 298 -18.83 5.89 11.67
C GLU A 298 -17.36 6.34 11.83
N VAL A 299 -16.50 5.52 11.22
CA VAL A 299 -15.03 5.51 11.18
C VAL A 299 -14.36 6.87 11.45
N PHE A 300 -13.56 6.88 12.51
CA PHE A 300 -12.90 8.04 13.14
C PHE A 300 -11.71 8.64 12.38
N MET A 301 -11.37 8.18 11.18
CA MET A 301 -10.05 8.47 10.55
C MET A 301 -10.22 9.07 9.16
N LYS A 302 -9.37 10.04 8.82
CA LYS A 302 -9.26 10.58 7.46
C LYS A 302 -7.96 10.11 6.82
N GLU A 303 -8.05 9.75 5.55
CA GLU A 303 -6.89 9.36 4.74
C GLU A 303 -6.74 10.32 3.57
N THR A 304 -5.50 10.68 3.26
CA THR A 304 -5.18 11.39 2.01
C THR A 304 -5.35 10.45 0.81
N GLY A 305 -5.42 11.02 -0.39
CA GLY A 305 -5.09 10.26 -1.59
C GLY A 305 -3.62 9.79 -1.60
N PRO A 306 -3.23 8.97 -2.59
CA PRO A 306 -1.84 8.54 -2.75
C PRO A 306 -0.87 9.72 -2.93
N VAL A 307 0.15 9.78 -2.08
CA VAL A 307 1.25 10.76 -2.15
C VAL A 307 2.44 10.10 -2.85
N SER A 308 2.77 10.56 -4.05
CA SER A 308 3.81 9.95 -4.88
C SER A 308 5.23 10.14 -4.30
N ILE A 309 6.04 9.09 -4.27
CA ILE A 309 7.46 9.05 -3.92
C ILE A 309 8.30 8.61 -5.15
N PRO A 310 8.53 9.51 -6.12
CA PRO A 310 9.04 9.12 -7.44
C PRO A 310 10.49 8.61 -7.41
N LEU A 311 10.92 7.86 -8.42
CA LEU A 311 12.33 7.57 -8.70
C LEU A 311 12.76 8.32 -9.95
N GLY A 312 13.96 8.91 -9.93
CA GLY A 312 14.58 9.46 -11.13
C GLY A 312 14.95 8.35 -12.12
N ALA A 313 15.09 8.70 -13.41
CA ALA A 313 15.33 7.72 -14.48
C ALA A 313 16.57 6.82 -14.27
N ASN A 314 17.59 7.33 -13.57
CA ASN A 314 18.84 6.63 -13.28
C ASN A 314 18.98 6.18 -11.81
N GLU A 315 17.90 6.24 -11.04
CA GLU A 315 17.91 5.93 -9.60
C GLU A 315 17.38 4.52 -9.35
N SER A 316 18.10 3.75 -8.53
CA SER A 316 17.67 2.44 -8.04
C SER A 316 17.01 2.52 -6.67
N GLU A 317 17.29 3.58 -5.89
CA GLU A 317 16.70 3.84 -4.58
C GLU A 317 16.71 5.35 -4.31
N ALA A 318 15.69 5.88 -3.64
CA ALA A 318 15.64 7.26 -3.19
C ALA A 318 15.05 7.35 -1.78
N GLU A 319 15.65 8.19 -0.95
CA GLU A 319 15.19 8.45 0.42
C GLU A 319 14.54 9.83 0.49
N TYR A 320 13.33 9.87 1.04
CA TYR A 320 12.53 11.06 1.21
C TYR A 320 12.22 11.31 2.69
N ALA A 321 12.19 12.57 3.09
CA ALA A 321 11.60 13.02 4.34
C ALA A 321 10.19 13.55 4.07
N ILE A 322 9.20 12.91 4.70
CA ILE A 322 7.84 13.46 4.80
C ILE A 322 7.77 14.17 6.15
N ARG A 323 7.66 15.49 6.10
CA ARG A 323 7.64 16.38 7.25
C ARG A 323 6.25 16.95 7.42
N LEU A 324 5.62 16.63 8.55
CA LEU A 324 4.25 16.99 8.83
C LEU A 324 4.20 18.14 9.82
N VAL A 325 3.53 19.22 9.46
CA VAL A 325 3.23 20.33 10.37
C VAL A 325 1.77 20.32 10.77
N GLY A 326 1.49 20.71 12.00
CA GLY A 326 0.12 20.90 12.46
C GLY A 326 0.11 21.51 13.86
N PRO A 327 -1.04 22.06 14.30
CA PRO A 327 -1.16 22.77 15.56
C PRO A 327 -0.99 21.86 16.78
N THR A 328 -0.54 22.43 17.89
CA THR A 328 -0.19 21.73 19.14
C THR A 328 -0.33 22.67 20.33
N PHE A 329 -0.42 22.13 21.55
CA PHE A 329 -0.19 22.91 22.77
C PHE A 329 1.30 22.97 23.09
N GLY A 330 1.83 24.18 23.30
CA GLY A 330 3.23 24.44 23.62
C GLY A 330 4.18 24.35 22.42
N ASN A 331 5.22 25.18 22.45
CA ASN A 331 6.03 25.48 21.28
C ASN A 331 7.54 25.30 21.51
N SER A 332 8.05 24.09 21.24
CA SER A 332 9.48 23.77 21.43
C SER A 332 10.23 23.38 20.15
N ALA A 333 9.64 23.53 18.96
CA ALA A 333 10.27 23.02 17.72
C ALA A 333 10.21 23.94 16.49
N GLN A 334 9.72 25.17 16.58
CA GLN A 334 9.69 26.10 15.43
C GLN A 334 11.07 26.37 14.81
N ASN A 335 12.15 26.28 15.60
CA ASN A 335 13.52 26.41 15.12
C ASN A 335 13.95 25.28 14.16
N ARG A 336 13.24 24.15 14.16
CA ARG A 336 13.48 22.99 13.29
C ARG A 336 12.62 23.00 12.03
N MET A 337 11.69 23.94 11.89
CA MET A 337 10.85 24.11 10.71
C MET A 337 11.57 24.94 9.64
N THR A 338 11.28 24.67 8.37
CA THR A 338 11.58 25.59 7.27
C THR A 338 10.66 26.82 7.32
N ALA A 339 10.97 27.89 6.59
CA ALA A 339 10.09 29.07 6.56
C ALA A 339 8.67 28.72 6.06
N LYS A 340 8.57 27.93 4.98
CA LYS A 340 7.29 27.45 4.45
C LYS A 340 6.53 26.55 5.44
N GLU A 341 7.25 25.66 6.12
CA GLU A 341 6.66 24.80 7.16
C GLU A 341 6.10 25.64 8.32
N LEU A 342 6.82 26.68 8.73
CA LEU A 342 6.41 27.59 9.80
C LEU A 342 5.18 28.41 9.40
N ASP A 343 5.19 29.01 8.20
CA ASP A 343 4.06 29.79 7.70
C ASP A 343 2.79 28.92 7.66
N LYS A 344 2.92 27.66 7.18
CA LYS A 344 1.79 26.74 7.12
C LYS A 344 1.34 26.25 8.50
N TYR A 345 2.28 26.03 9.42
CA TYR A 345 1.96 25.75 10.82
C TYR A 345 1.14 26.89 11.44
N THR A 346 1.57 28.14 11.28
CA THR A 346 0.87 29.31 11.80
C THR A 346 -0.54 29.40 11.21
N GLU A 347 -0.68 29.27 9.88
CA GLU A 347 -1.98 29.29 9.22
C GLU A 347 -2.94 28.24 9.83
N LEU A 348 -2.50 26.99 9.97
CA LEU A 348 -3.31 25.91 10.54
C LEU A 348 -3.63 26.12 12.03
N ALA A 349 -2.71 26.68 12.80
CA ALA A 349 -2.91 26.98 14.22
C ALA A 349 -3.97 28.06 14.42
N ILE A 350 -3.93 29.13 13.63
CA ILE A 350 -4.94 30.18 13.66
C ILE A 350 -6.28 29.68 13.16
N GLN A 351 -6.33 28.93 12.06
CA GLN A 351 -7.57 28.32 11.58
C GLN A 351 -8.21 27.44 12.66
N THR A 352 -7.42 26.60 13.30
CA THR A 352 -7.89 25.72 14.39
C THR A 352 -8.39 26.56 15.57
N PHE A 353 -7.67 27.60 15.98
CA PHE A 353 -8.11 28.52 17.03
C PHE A 353 -9.44 29.22 16.68
N LEU A 354 -9.56 29.75 15.46
CA LEU A 354 -10.76 30.44 15.01
C LEU A 354 -11.97 29.49 15.00
N VAL A 355 -11.83 28.32 14.39
CA VAL A 355 -12.94 27.36 14.20
C VAL A 355 -13.32 26.66 15.50
N GLU A 356 -12.35 26.26 16.31
CA GLU A 356 -12.59 25.39 17.47
C GLU A 356 -12.72 26.16 18.79
N ALA A 357 -12.26 27.42 18.87
CA ALA A 357 -12.33 28.21 20.09
C ALA A 357 -13.05 29.55 19.90
N LEU A 358 -12.56 30.45 19.04
CA LEU A 358 -13.03 31.83 18.99
C LEU A 358 -14.45 31.98 18.42
N ILE A 359 -14.73 31.38 17.25
CA ILE A 359 -16.05 31.45 16.62
C ILE A 359 -17.13 30.79 17.50
N PRO A 360 -16.92 29.59 18.07
CA PRO A 360 -17.88 29.03 19.02
C PRO A 360 -18.08 29.90 20.27
N ALA A 361 -17.02 30.49 20.81
CA ALA A 361 -17.10 31.39 21.96
C ALA A 361 -17.94 32.64 21.68
N ILE A 362 -17.73 33.29 20.52
CA ILE A 362 -18.58 34.38 20.04
C ILE A 362 -20.03 33.89 19.87
N GLY A 363 -20.15 32.65 19.41
CA GLY A 363 -21.42 32.04 19.10
C GLY A 363 -22.37 31.90 20.27
N PHE A 364 -21.88 31.53 21.44
CA PHE A 364 -22.68 31.49 22.68
C PHE A 364 -23.47 32.77 22.97
N PHE A 365 -22.94 33.92 22.59
CA PHE A 365 -23.57 35.19 22.85
C PHE A 365 -24.53 35.62 21.75
N ILE A 366 -24.41 35.05 20.54
CA ILE A 366 -25.29 35.32 19.40
C ILE A 366 -26.46 34.32 19.38
N ASN A 367 -26.14 33.03 19.44
CA ASN A 367 -27.06 31.89 19.48
C ASN A 367 -26.27 30.61 19.80
N ASN A 368 -26.70 29.82 20.78
CA ASN A 368 -26.01 28.58 21.17
C ASN A 368 -26.00 27.48 20.10
N ASN A 369 -26.76 27.65 19.01
CA ASN A 369 -26.82 26.73 17.88
C ASN A 369 -26.05 27.25 16.67
N ILE A 370 -24.90 27.90 16.86
CA ILE A 370 -24.01 28.16 15.74
C ILE A 370 -23.69 26.82 15.11
N LYS A 371 -24.24 26.57 13.91
CA LYS A 371 -23.89 25.44 13.06
C LYS A 371 -22.40 25.57 12.75
N VAL A 372 -21.51 25.05 13.59
CA VAL A 372 -20.09 24.91 13.23
C VAL A 372 -19.96 23.73 12.28
N ASP A 373 -20.80 22.71 12.45
CA ASP A 373 -20.84 21.53 11.58
C ASP A 373 -22.22 21.36 10.92
N GLY A 374 -22.22 21.61 9.62
CA GLY A 374 -23.10 20.99 8.63
C GLY A 374 -22.23 20.71 7.42
N ASP A 375 -22.54 19.69 6.63
CA ASP A 375 -21.72 19.05 5.59
C ASP A 375 -21.04 19.95 4.51
N GLU A 376 -21.13 21.28 4.61
CA GLU A 376 -20.49 22.27 3.73
C GLU A 376 -19.42 23.15 4.41
N GLY A 377 -19.24 23.07 5.74
CA GLY A 377 -18.25 23.90 6.47
C GLY A 377 -18.44 25.41 6.25
N TRP A 378 -17.42 26.20 6.60
CA TRP A 378 -17.27 27.56 6.03
C TRP A 378 -16.58 27.42 4.68
N PRO A 379 -16.95 28.19 3.63
CA PRO A 379 -16.21 28.19 2.38
C PRO A 379 -14.72 28.42 2.67
N LEU A 380 -13.85 27.53 2.18
CA LEU A 380 -12.42 27.56 2.47
C LEU A 380 -11.80 28.92 2.16
N GLU A 381 -12.23 29.55 1.06
CA GLU A 381 -11.82 30.91 0.69
C GLU A 381 -12.17 31.94 1.77
N LEU A 382 -13.37 31.87 2.35
CA LEU A 382 -13.81 32.78 3.39
C LEU A 382 -13.03 32.56 4.69
N MET A 383 -12.79 31.30 5.07
CA MET A 383 -12.02 30.93 6.26
C MET A 383 -10.55 31.34 6.13
N ASN A 384 -9.92 31.11 4.97
CA ASN A 384 -8.56 31.55 4.69
C ASN A 384 -8.48 33.08 4.73
N SER A 385 -9.44 33.75 4.12
CA SER A 385 -9.51 35.21 4.08
C SER A 385 -9.69 35.80 5.48
N ALA A 386 -10.53 35.21 6.34
CA ALA A 386 -10.68 35.60 7.73
C ALA A 386 -9.41 35.34 8.55
N THR A 387 -8.78 34.18 8.36
CA THR A 387 -7.51 33.80 8.99
C THR A 387 -6.40 34.81 8.68
N THR A 388 -6.18 35.10 7.40
CA THR A 388 -5.15 36.06 6.96
C THR A 388 -5.40 37.44 7.56
N SER A 389 -6.64 37.94 7.48
CA SER A 389 -6.96 39.25 8.06
C SER A 389 -6.83 39.26 9.59
N PHE A 390 -7.18 38.16 10.27
CA PHE A 390 -7.00 38.05 11.72
C PHE A 390 -5.52 38.07 12.11
N MET A 391 -4.66 37.35 11.38
CA MET A 391 -3.21 37.38 11.60
C MET A 391 -2.61 38.77 11.38
N GLU A 392 -3.05 39.47 10.33
CA GLU A 392 -2.60 40.83 10.01
C GLU A 392 -3.09 41.87 11.04
N GLY A 393 -4.33 41.74 11.50
CA GLY A 393 -4.96 42.68 12.42
C GLY A 393 -4.62 42.47 13.90
N TYR A 394 -4.24 41.24 14.27
CA TYR A 394 -3.95 40.85 15.66
C TYR A 394 -2.67 40.01 15.78
N PRO A 395 -1.50 40.53 15.35
CA PRO A 395 -0.25 39.77 15.32
C PRO A 395 0.18 39.26 16.71
N GLU A 396 -0.12 39.99 17.77
CA GLU A 396 0.12 39.57 19.15
C GLU A 396 -0.74 38.38 19.59
N ILE A 397 -2.00 38.32 19.16
CA ILE A 397 -2.88 37.18 19.41
C ILE A 397 -2.41 36.00 18.57
N ALA A 398 -2.04 36.25 17.31
CA ALA A 398 -1.53 35.20 16.44
C ALA A 398 -0.27 34.55 17.03
N LYS A 399 0.66 35.36 17.55
CA LYS A 399 1.84 34.87 18.27
C LYS A 399 1.49 34.03 19.50
N LYS A 400 0.46 34.41 20.27
CA LYS A 400 -0.01 33.58 21.40
C LYS A 400 -0.53 32.23 20.93
N VAL A 401 -1.33 32.20 19.86
CA VAL A 401 -1.81 30.95 19.25
C VAL A 401 -0.64 30.09 18.76
N GLU A 402 0.37 30.68 18.12
CA GLU A 402 1.59 29.99 17.68
C GLU A 402 2.37 29.38 18.84
N GLU A 403 2.47 30.12 19.97
CA GLU A 403 3.10 29.68 21.22
C GLU A 403 2.27 28.64 21.99
N GLY A 404 1.07 28.31 21.51
CA GLY A 404 0.14 27.40 22.17
C GLY A 404 -0.56 28.01 23.39
N GLN A 405 -0.50 29.32 23.55
CA GLN A 405 -1.20 30.12 24.57
C GLN A 405 -2.66 30.37 24.16
N TYR A 406 -3.40 29.31 23.83
CA TYR A 406 -4.77 29.41 23.30
C TYR A 406 -5.75 30.10 24.27
N ARG A 407 -5.55 29.92 25.58
CA ARG A 407 -6.38 30.58 26.61
C ARG A 407 -6.17 32.08 26.62
N GLU A 408 -4.91 32.53 26.71
CA GLU A 408 -4.61 33.96 26.67
C GLU A 408 -5.01 34.57 25.31
N ALA A 409 -4.83 33.83 24.21
CA ALA A 409 -5.28 34.26 22.89
C ALA A 409 -6.80 34.42 22.81
N LEU A 410 -7.58 33.48 23.36
CA LEU A 410 -9.05 33.56 23.39
C LEU A 410 -9.51 34.78 24.17
N LYS A 411 -8.96 34.98 25.37
CA LYS A 411 -9.27 36.13 26.23
C LYS A 411 -8.97 37.45 25.50
N GLU A 412 -7.74 37.60 25.01
CA GLU A 412 -7.32 38.83 24.31
C GLU A 412 -8.14 39.07 23.03
N SER A 413 -8.53 38.01 22.32
CA SER A 413 -9.42 38.10 21.14
C SER A 413 -10.79 38.65 21.50
N LEU A 414 -11.43 38.11 22.53
CA LEU A 414 -12.74 38.59 22.98
C LEU A 414 -12.64 40.02 23.50
N GLU A 415 -11.56 40.35 24.21
CA GLU A 415 -11.31 41.71 24.68
C GLU A 415 -11.18 42.70 23.50
N LYS A 416 -10.36 42.39 22.48
CA LYS A 416 -10.14 43.29 21.34
C LYS A 416 -11.31 43.37 20.38
N LEU A 417 -12.04 42.27 20.17
CA LEU A 417 -13.20 42.26 19.28
C LEU A 417 -14.37 43.08 19.84
N PHE A 418 -14.57 43.07 21.17
CA PHE A 418 -15.77 43.65 21.77
C PHE A 418 -15.52 44.89 22.65
N ILE A 419 -14.35 45.07 23.29
CA ILE A 419 -14.10 46.11 24.32
C ILE A 419 -13.45 47.36 23.76
N ASP A 420 -12.33 47.19 23.05
CA ASP A 420 -11.54 48.35 22.64
C ASP A 420 -12.12 48.98 21.37
N PRO A 421 -12.39 50.30 21.35
CA PRO A 421 -12.54 50.99 20.09
C PRO A 421 -11.17 50.92 19.41
N LEU A 422 -11.04 50.00 18.46
CA LEU A 422 -9.84 49.83 17.69
C LEU A 422 -9.55 51.17 17.00
N GLN A 423 -8.36 51.69 17.20
CA GLN A 423 -7.87 52.88 16.50
C GLN A 423 -7.05 52.50 15.26
N ASP A 424 -6.97 51.19 14.97
CA ASP A 424 -6.19 50.60 13.90
C ASP A 424 -7.12 50.06 12.80
N ALA A 425 -7.00 50.64 11.60
CA ALA A 425 -7.82 50.29 10.45
C ALA A 425 -7.64 48.85 9.97
N VAL A 426 -6.47 48.23 10.20
CA VAL A 426 -6.19 46.83 9.85
C VAL A 426 -6.90 45.90 10.83
N ALA A 427 -6.82 46.19 12.13
CA ALA A 427 -7.54 45.44 13.16
C ALA A 427 -9.06 45.58 13.01
N ASP A 428 -9.56 46.77 12.69
CA ASP A 428 -10.99 47.01 12.40
C ASP A 428 -11.47 46.20 11.20
N LYS A 429 -10.69 46.18 10.12
CA LYS A 429 -10.99 45.36 8.94
C LYS A 429 -11.01 43.87 9.29
N ALA A 430 -10.06 43.40 10.10
CA ALA A 430 -9.99 42.02 10.56
C ALA A 430 -11.21 41.63 11.41
N LYS A 431 -11.57 42.49 12.37
CA LYS A 431 -12.77 42.35 13.20
C LYS A 431 -14.02 42.27 12.35
N ASN A 432 -14.24 43.27 11.49
CA ASN A 432 -15.45 43.34 10.68
C ASN A 432 -15.55 42.12 9.77
N LYS A 433 -14.45 41.66 9.18
CA LYS A 433 -14.44 40.48 8.33
C LYS A 433 -14.76 39.18 9.08
N LEU A 434 -14.23 39.00 10.30
CA LEU A 434 -14.57 37.85 11.16
C LEU A 434 -16.05 37.90 11.57
N LEU A 435 -16.55 39.06 11.98
CA LEU A 435 -17.94 39.25 12.36
C LEU A 435 -18.88 39.09 11.16
N ASP A 436 -18.59 39.69 10.02
CA ASP A 436 -19.34 39.55 8.77
C ASP A 436 -19.36 38.10 8.30
N MET A 437 -18.25 37.37 8.42
CA MET A 437 -18.24 35.92 8.18
C MET A 437 -19.27 35.25 9.09
N ILE A 438 -19.17 35.43 10.42
CA ILE A 438 -20.09 34.84 11.40
C ILE A 438 -21.55 35.21 11.08
N PHE A 439 -21.84 36.50 10.83
CA PHE A 439 -23.18 37.03 10.59
C PHE A 439 -23.75 36.69 9.21
N SER A 440 -22.92 36.53 8.17
CA SER A 440 -23.39 36.16 6.82
C SER A 440 -24.11 34.81 6.79
N LYS A 441 -23.76 33.92 7.73
CA LYS A 441 -24.45 32.63 7.93
C LYS A 441 -25.85 32.80 8.52
N TYR A 442 -26.09 33.89 9.26
CA TYR A 442 -27.36 34.25 9.91
C TYR A 442 -28.22 35.21 9.10
N ALA A 443 -27.64 35.97 8.18
CA ALA A 443 -28.39 36.86 7.29
C ALA A 443 -29.42 36.11 6.43
N LYS A 444 -29.30 34.77 6.32
CA LYS A 444 -30.25 33.88 5.65
C LYS A 444 -31.42 33.43 6.55
N ASP A 445 -31.37 33.68 7.86
CA ASP A 445 -32.41 33.39 8.83
C ASP A 445 -33.20 34.69 9.13
N PRO A 446 -34.49 34.78 8.73
CA PRO A 446 -35.30 35.99 8.89
C PRO A 446 -35.44 36.42 10.36
N GLU A 447 -35.35 35.48 11.32
CA GLU A 447 -35.44 35.79 12.75
C GLU A 447 -34.16 36.44 13.29
N PHE A 448 -33.01 36.25 12.62
CA PHE A 448 -31.70 36.79 13.02
C PHE A 448 -31.27 38.03 12.25
N GLY A 449 -31.64 38.13 10.96
CA GLY A 449 -31.15 39.15 10.04
C GLY A 449 -31.40 40.60 10.48
N ASN A 450 -32.37 40.82 11.38
CA ASN A 450 -32.69 42.15 11.91
C ASN A 450 -32.09 42.43 13.30
N LEU A 451 -31.57 41.45 14.07
CA LEU A 451 -31.16 41.66 15.48
C LEU A 451 -29.87 42.44 15.68
N TYR A 452 -28.99 42.42 14.68
CA TYR A 452 -27.60 42.78 14.82
C TYR A 452 -27.27 43.99 13.94
N ASP A 453 -27.50 45.20 14.45
CA ASP A 453 -26.74 46.36 13.99
C ASP A 453 -25.37 46.28 14.64
N THR A 454 -24.32 46.11 13.84
CA THR A 454 -22.93 46.04 14.32
C THR A 454 -22.50 47.32 15.05
N LYS A 455 -23.25 48.43 14.92
CA LYS A 455 -23.04 49.69 15.66
C LYS A 455 -23.48 49.60 17.13
N ASP A 456 -24.48 48.78 17.46
CA ASP A 456 -25.02 48.66 18.82
C ASP A 456 -24.05 47.93 19.78
N LEU A 457 -23.16 47.10 19.25
CA LEU A 457 -22.09 46.39 19.96
C LEU A 457 -20.86 47.28 20.26
N GLN A 458 -20.81 48.53 19.78
CA GLN A 458 -19.62 49.39 19.83
C GLN A 458 -19.56 50.32 21.06
N THR A 459 -20.51 50.23 21.99
CA THR A 459 -20.54 51.13 23.16
C THR A 459 -19.82 50.51 24.38
N LYS A 460 -18.75 51.16 24.85
CA LYS A 460 -17.89 50.73 25.99
C LYS A 460 -18.67 50.27 27.24
N SER A 461 -19.83 50.87 27.53
CA SER A 461 -20.61 50.55 28.76
C SER A 461 -21.41 49.26 28.65
N ARG A 462 -21.83 48.84 27.45
CA ARG A 462 -22.52 47.56 27.26
C ARG A 462 -21.51 46.42 27.25
N THR A 463 -20.35 46.60 26.60
CA THR A 463 -19.32 45.57 26.56
C THR A 463 -18.78 45.19 27.95
N ALA A 464 -18.55 46.17 28.84
CA ALA A 464 -18.02 45.90 30.18
C ALA A 464 -18.89 44.93 31.02
N LYS A 465 -20.20 44.87 30.75
CA LYS A 465 -21.17 43.99 31.44
C LYS A 465 -21.13 42.56 30.93
N PHE A 466 -20.85 42.39 29.63
CA PHE A 466 -20.61 41.09 29.03
C PHE A 466 -19.30 40.48 29.50
N LEU A 467 -18.32 41.28 29.98
CA LEU A 467 -17.03 40.76 30.47
C LEU A 467 -17.15 39.87 31.70
N LYS A 468 -18.09 40.14 32.60
CA LYS A 468 -18.33 39.23 33.73
C LYS A 468 -18.91 37.89 33.26
N ALA A 469 -19.73 37.90 32.21
CA ALA A 469 -20.22 36.68 31.56
C ALA A 469 -19.12 35.96 30.79
N PHE A 470 -18.24 36.70 30.09
CA PHE A 470 -17.06 36.13 29.43
C PHE A 470 -16.07 35.56 30.43
N ASP A 471 -15.80 36.21 31.57
CA ASP A 471 -14.90 35.74 32.62
C ASP A 471 -15.45 34.45 33.28
N LEU A 472 -16.76 34.37 33.54
CA LEU A 472 -17.40 33.14 34.01
C LEU A 472 -17.29 32.00 32.98
N ILE A 473 -17.51 32.30 31.70
CA ILE A 473 -17.33 31.33 30.62
C ILE A 473 -15.87 30.91 30.51
N GLU A 474 -14.90 31.84 30.52
CA GLU A 474 -13.46 31.55 30.48
C GLU A 474 -13.05 30.62 31.63
N LYS A 475 -13.55 30.88 32.85
CA LYS A 475 -13.31 30.05 34.02
C LYS A 475 -13.91 28.65 33.86
N ALA A 476 -15.16 28.55 33.42
CA ALA A 476 -15.79 27.26 33.13
C ALA A 476 -15.09 26.50 31.98
N LEU A 477 -14.60 27.22 30.96
CA LEU A 477 -13.75 26.71 29.88
C LEU A 477 -12.37 26.27 30.37
N GLY A 478 -11.90 26.73 31.53
CA GLY A 478 -10.67 26.22 32.16
C GLY A 478 -10.70 24.71 32.41
N PHE A 479 -11.90 24.10 32.48
CA PHE A 479 -12.07 22.64 32.54
C PHE A 479 -12.21 21.97 31.17
N TRP A 480 -12.61 22.73 30.15
CA TRP A 480 -12.62 22.29 28.75
C TRP A 480 -11.20 21.99 28.24
N ASP A 481 -10.17 22.55 28.89
CA ASP A 481 -8.75 22.27 28.66
C ASP A 481 -8.36 20.78 28.83
N ALA A 482 -9.29 19.91 29.30
CA ALA A 482 -9.11 18.46 29.35
C ALA A 482 -9.76 17.69 28.17
N GLY A 483 -10.38 18.38 27.20
CA GLY A 483 -11.13 17.78 26.10
C GLY A 483 -10.30 17.07 25.04
N ARG A 484 -10.92 16.19 24.26
CA ARG A 484 -10.28 15.34 23.24
C ARG A 484 -9.46 16.11 22.21
N LEU A 485 -9.90 17.30 21.76
CA LEU A 485 -9.10 18.18 20.91
C LEU A 485 -7.82 18.62 21.63
N THR A 486 -7.92 19.01 22.90
CA THR A 486 -6.76 19.34 23.74
C THR A 486 -5.85 18.15 23.97
N ALA A 487 -6.38 16.95 24.24
CA ALA A 487 -5.58 15.74 24.34
C ALA A 487 -4.84 15.43 23.01
N HIS A 488 -5.50 15.60 21.86
CA HIS A 488 -4.85 15.44 20.55
C HIS A 488 -3.81 16.52 20.27
N LEU A 489 -4.05 17.77 20.67
CA LEU A 489 -3.10 18.87 20.53
C LEU A 489 -1.93 18.80 21.53
N ILE A 490 -2.11 18.26 22.74
CA ILE A 490 -1.05 18.02 23.75
C ILE A 490 -0.18 16.84 23.36
N ASN A 491 -0.78 15.75 22.87
CA ASN A 491 -0.06 14.54 22.47
C ASN A 491 0.54 14.64 21.06
N ALA A 492 0.23 15.71 20.33
CA ALA A 492 0.86 16.04 19.06
C ALA A 492 2.18 16.79 19.26
N ARG A 493 2.97 16.80 18.19
CA ARG A 493 4.11 17.68 18.01
C ARG A 493 3.82 18.69 16.90
N PRO A 494 4.43 19.89 16.97
CA PRO A 494 4.26 20.91 15.95
C PRO A 494 4.85 20.49 14.60
N ILE A 495 5.89 19.64 14.64
CA ILE A 495 6.48 19.00 13.46
C ILE A 495 6.85 17.54 13.73
N GLU A 496 6.52 16.67 12.78
CA GLU A 496 6.95 15.27 12.74
C GLU A 496 7.69 14.97 11.45
N GLN A 497 8.60 14.00 11.50
CA GLN A 497 9.32 13.52 10.34
C GLN A 497 9.23 12.00 10.22
N PHE A 498 8.94 11.55 9.00
CA PHE A 498 8.96 10.16 8.58
C PHE A 498 9.95 10.01 7.43
N LEU A 499 10.82 9.00 7.54
CA LEU A 499 11.71 8.64 6.44
C LEU A 499 11.06 7.53 5.63
N VAL A 500 10.94 7.76 4.32
CA VAL A 500 10.37 6.80 3.37
C VAL A 500 11.38 6.54 2.26
N THR A 501 11.44 5.30 1.81
CA THR A 501 12.42 4.86 0.82
C THR A 501 11.70 4.27 -0.40
N ALA A 502 11.87 4.91 -1.55
CA ALA A 502 11.45 4.35 -2.84
C ALA A 502 12.55 3.42 -3.37
N ARG A 503 12.18 2.27 -3.94
CA ARG A 503 13.13 1.28 -4.49
C ARG A 503 12.67 0.78 -5.85
N GLU A 504 13.63 0.60 -6.76
CA GLU A 504 13.42 -0.10 -8.02
C GLU A 504 13.09 -1.58 -7.72
N HIS A 505 12.12 -2.16 -8.44
CA HIS A 505 11.60 -3.48 -8.11
C HIS A 505 12.50 -4.63 -8.53
N ASP A 506 12.41 -5.73 -7.77
CA ASP A 506 12.97 -7.04 -8.10
C ASP A 506 12.12 -7.70 -9.20
N ILE A 507 12.19 -7.15 -10.43
CA ILE A 507 11.64 -7.77 -11.63
C ILE A 507 12.59 -8.89 -12.05
N LYS A 508 12.10 -10.13 -12.03
CA LYS A 508 12.84 -11.29 -12.52
C LYS A 508 12.21 -11.83 -13.78
N LEU A 509 13.05 -12.05 -14.79
CA LEU A 509 12.65 -12.79 -16.00
C LEU A 509 13.15 -14.24 -15.89
N LEU A 510 12.21 -15.18 -15.86
CA LEU A 510 12.50 -16.61 -15.77
C LEU A 510 12.17 -17.33 -17.10
N PRO A 511 13.04 -18.25 -17.55
CA PRO A 511 14.37 -18.53 -17.01
C PRO A 511 15.35 -17.39 -17.32
N LYS A 512 16.38 -17.20 -16.48
CA LYS A 512 17.45 -16.18 -16.71
C LYS A 512 18.36 -16.55 -17.90
N THR A 513 18.48 -17.85 -18.16
CA THR A 513 19.14 -18.41 -19.33
C THR A 513 18.35 -19.62 -19.81
N ALA A 514 18.12 -19.75 -21.11
CA ALA A 514 17.48 -20.91 -21.71
C ALA A 514 18.30 -21.44 -22.89
N SER A 515 18.08 -22.70 -23.24
CA SER A 515 18.58 -23.28 -24.48
C SER A 515 17.50 -24.12 -25.13
N ILE A 516 17.26 -23.88 -26.43
CA ILE A 516 16.28 -24.59 -27.23
C ILE A 516 16.88 -25.05 -28.56
N THR A 517 16.18 -25.91 -29.29
CA THR A 517 16.55 -26.27 -30.67
C THR A 517 15.85 -25.35 -31.67
N ALA A 518 16.41 -25.25 -32.88
CA ALA A 518 15.74 -24.63 -34.01
C ALA A 518 14.29 -25.15 -34.16
N LEU A 519 13.37 -24.26 -34.55
CA LEU A 519 11.93 -24.52 -34.70
C LEU A 519 11.14 -24.87 -33.43
N SER A 520 11.73 -24.72 -32.24
CA SER A 520 11.04 -24.94 -30.96
C SER A 520 10.70 -23.64 -30.23
N ASN A 521 9.92 -23.77 -29.16
CA ASN A 521 9.41 -22.66 -28.35
C ASN A 521 10.08 -22.62 -26.97
N GLN A 522 10.21 -21.43 -26.41
CA GLN A 522 10.56 -21.19 -25.01
C GLN A 522 9.62 -20.16 -24.40
N GLU A 523 8.93 -20.51 -23.32
CA GLU A 523 8.17 -19.54 -22.54
C GLU A 523 9.09 -18.79 -21.57
N PHE A 524 8.84 -17.49 -21.44
CA PHE A 524 9.44 -16.63 -20.43
C PHE A 524 8.35 -15.98 -19.58
N THR A 525 8.58 -15.88 -18.28
CA THR A 525 7.62 -15.32 -17.32
C THR A 525 8.30 -14.28 -16.44
N VAL A 526 7.61 -13.16 -16.22
CA VAL A 526 7.98 -12.16 -15.22
C VAL A 526 7.47 -12.58 -13.85
N GLU A 527 8.36 -12.57 -12.88
CA GLU A 527 8.04 -12.58 -11.46
C GLU A 527 8.30 -11.19 -10.87
N THR A 528 7.33 -10.70 -10.09
CA THR A 528 7.45 -9.48 -9.30
C THR A 528 6.74 -9.65 -7.97
N LYS A 529 7.24 -8.97 -6.94
CA LYS A 529 6.59 -8.87 -5.62
C LYS A 529 5.70 -7.62 -5.49
N THR A 530 5.60 -6.81 -6.54
CA THR A 530 4.78 -5.60 -6.55
C THR A 530 3.30 -5.95 -6.42
N GLU A 531 2.63 -5.40 -5.41
CA GLU A 531 1.17 -5.41 -5.30
C GLU A 531 0.58 -4.15 -5.96
N LEU A 532 -0.56 -4.29 -6.63
CA LEU A 532 -1.23 -3.17 -7.32
C LEU A 532 -2.42 -2.67 -6.52
N SER A 533 -2.59 -1.34 -6.50
CA SER A 533 -3.79 -0.69 -5.95
C SER A 533 -5.00 -0.83 -6.88
N ALA A 534 -6.19 -0.55 -6.36
CA ALA A 534 -7.43 -0.58 -7.14
C ALA A 534 -7.36 0.36 -8.37
N GLY A 535 -7.69 -0.17 -9.55
CA GLY A 535 -7.65 0.59 -10.81
C GLY A 535 -6.29 0.64 -11.52
N GLN A 536 -5.25 0.00 -10.95
CA GLN A 536 -3.96 -0.19 -11.59
C GLN A 536 -3.89 -1.56 -12.31
N ALA A 537 -3.11 -1.62 -13.38
CA ALA A 537 -2.80 -2.86 -14.09
C ALA A 537 -1.33 -2.90 -14.53
N PHE A 538 -0.73 -4.09 -14.59
CA PHE A 538 0.59 -4.23 -15.20
C PHE A 538 0.50 -4.14 -16.72
N LEU A 539 1.50 -3.49 -17.31
CA LEU A 539 1.77 -3.44 -18.74
C LEU A 539 3.20 -3.95 -18.97
N TYR A 540 3.35 -4.94 -19.83
CA TYR A 540 4.62 -5.56 -20.17
C TYR A 540 4.98 -5.21 -21.60
N LYS A 541 6.13 -4.57 -21.79
CA LYS A 541 6.70 -4.28 -23.11
C LYS A 541 7.82 -5.29 -23.36
N TRP A 542 7.47 -6.36 -24.05
CA TRP A 542 8.35 -7.47 -24.41
C TRP A 542 9.14 -7.13 -25.67
N SER A 543 10.42 -7.53 -25.72
CA SER A 543 11.25 -7.42 -26.91
C SER A 543 12.26 -8.56 -27.03
N THR A 544 12.70 -8.82 -28.26
CA THR A 544 13.78 -9.75 -28.58
C THR A 544 14.75 -9.08 -29.57
N SER A 545 16.02 -9.48 -29.57
CA SER A 545 16.96 -9.05 -30.63
C SER A 545 16.52 -9.50 -32.04
N GLY A 546 15.64 -10.51 -32.14
CA GLY A 546 14.93 -10.91 -33.35
C GLY A 546 15.79 -11.51 -34.46
N ASN A 547 16.98 -12.04 -34.14
CA ASN A 547 17.91 -12.58 -35.12
C ASN A 547 17.48 -13.94 -35.69
N TYR A 548 16.87 -14.79 -34.86
CA TYR A 548 16.59 -16.19 -35.20
C TYR A 548 15.13 -16.61 -34.99
N GLY A 549 14.29 -15.71 -34.48
CA GLY A 549 12.89 -16.01 -34.16
C GLY A 549 12.10 -14.79 -33.72
N SER A 550 10.90 -15.05 -33.23
CA SER A 550 9.91 -14.04 -32.87
C SER A 550 9.24 -14.34 -31.53
N LEU A 551 8.74 -13.30 -30.87
CA LEU A 551 7.86 -13.44 -29.72
C LEU A 551 6.43 -13.71 -30.18
N ARG A 552 5.68 -14.40 -29.32
CA ARG A 552 4.27 -14.72 -29.46
C ARG A 552 3.58 -14.61 -28.12
N ASP A 553 2.42 -13.96 -28.12
CA ASP A 553 1.55 -13.89 -26.96
C ASP A 553 0.36 -14.85 -27.08
N ASN A 554 -0.40 -15.02 -26.00
CA ASN A 554 -1.56 -15.91 -25.99
C ASN A 554 -2.79 -15.28 -26.66
N LEU A 555 -2.67 -14.06 -27.19
CA LEU A 555 -3.72 -13.34 -27.92
C LEU A 555 -3.55 -13.48 -29.44
N GLY A 556 -2.50 -14.19 -29.89
CA GLY A 556 -2.20 -14.44 -31.30
C GLY A 556 -1.32 -13.39 -31.95
N ASN A 557 -0.81 -12.41 -31.20
CA ASN A 557 0.16 -11.45 -31.72
C ASN A 557 1.54 -12.09 -31.84
N SER A 558 2.29 -11.72 -32.87
CA SER A 558 3.66 -12.18 -33.08
C SER A 558 4.54 -11.06 -33.65
N GLY A 559 5.78 -10.96 -33.18
CA GLY A 559 6.73 -9.93 -33.64
C GLY A 559 8.01 -9.89 -32.81
N GLN A 560 8.86 -8.90 -33.08
CA GLN A 560 10.08 -8.65 -32.29
C GLN A 560 9.82 -7.85 -31.02
N ALA A 561 8.73 -7.10 -30.98
CA ALA A 561 8.26 -6.37 -29.82
C ALA A 561 6.75 -6.56 -29.67
N ILE A 562 6.29 -6.80 -28.44
CA ILE A 562 4.88 -6.99 -28.10
C ILE A 562 4.60 -6.23 -26.81
N GLU A 563 3.55 -5.43 -26.81
CA GLU A 563 3.06 -4.74 -25.62
C GLU A 563 1.70 -5.32 -25.22
N ASN A 564 1.58 -5.85 -23.99
CA ASN A 564 0.33 -6.38 -23.48
C ASN A 564 0.32 -6.46 -21.93
N GLY A 565 -0.80 -6.87 -21.34
CA GLY A 565 -0.91 -7.10 -19.89
C GLY A 565 -0.49 -8.51 -19.43
N GLN A 566 0.16 -9.30 -20.27
CA GLN A 566 0.49 -10.70 -19.98
C GLN A 566 1.88 -10.82 -19.35
N LYS A 567 1.94 -11.43 -18.16
CA LYS A 567 3.19 -11.70 -17.46
C LYS A 567 4.07 -12.77 -18.10
N SER A 568 3.58 -13.47 -19.13
CA SER A 568 4.38 -14.44 -19.89
C SER A 568 4.33 -14.16 -21.39
N ILE A 569 5.40 -14.56 -22.06
CA ILE A 569 5.56 -14.51 -23.52
C ILE A 569 6.25 -15.77 -23.99
N THR A 570 5.94 -16.24 -25.20
CA THR A 570 6.64 -17.35 -25.83
C THR A 570 7.57 -16.85 -26.92
N TYR A 571 8.85 -17.17 -26.85
CA TYR A 571 9.74 -17.07 -27.99
C TYR A 571 9.62 -18.32 -28.86
N ARG A 572 9.60 -18.16 -30.18
CA ARG A 572 9.67 -19.24 -31.15
C ARG A 572 10.86 -19.02 -32.09
N SER A 573 11.72 -20.03 -32.21
CA SER A 573 12.73 -20.05 -33.27
C SER A 573 12.04 -20.27 -34.62
N ASP A 574 12.26 -19.39 -35.59
CA ASP A 574 11.61 -19.47 -36.91
C ASP A 574 12.56 -19.98 -38.01
N ARG A 575 13.85 -20.15 -37.69
CA ARG A 575 14.86 -20.67 -38.61
C ARG A 575 15.16 -22.14 -38.34
N ALA A 576 15.18 -22.95 -39.40
CA ALA A 576 15.57 -24.36 -39.35
C ALA A 576 17.10 -24.56 -39.28
N ALA A 577 17.86 -23.66 -39.94
CA ALA A 577 19.32 -23.64 -39.91
C ALA A 577 19.80 -22.43 -39.11
N VAL A 578 20.56 -22.69 -38.05
CA VAL A 578 21.18 -21.68 -37.19
C VAL A 578 22.65 -22.05 -36.96
N PRO A 579 23.56 -21.08 -36.77
CA PRO A 579 24.93 -21.34 -36.31
C PRO A 579 24.96 -22.05 -34.94
N ASP A 580 26.05 -22.75 -34.64
CA ASP A 580 26.22 -23.47 -33.36
C ASP A 580 26.26 -22.54 -32.13
N ASP A 581 26.55 -21.26 -32.34
CA ASP A 581 26.62 -20.22 -31.33
C ASP A 581 25.44 -19.21 -31.40
N ALA A 582 24.33 -19.57 -32.06
CA ALA A 582 23.18 -18.69 -32.20
C ALA A 582 22.61 -18.28 -30.84
N GLN A 583 22.61 -16.96 -30.58
CA GLN A 583 22.10 -16.36 -29.35
C GLN A 583 21.03 -15.31 -29.63
N GLU A 584 20.07 -15.23 -28.72
CA GLU A 584 19.00 -14.25 -28.71
C GLU A 584 18.91 -13.64 -27.30
N THR A 585 18.61 -12.34 -27.21
CA THR A 585 18.31 -11.68 -25.94
C THR A 585 16.82 -11.38 -25.87
N ILE A 586 16.17 -11.81 -24.80
CA ILE A 586 14.77 -11.49 -24.49
C ILE A 586 14.76 -10.45 -23.39
N SER A 587 14.04 -9.36 -23.58
CA SER A 587 13.96 -8.25 -22.64
C SER A 587 12.51 -7.91 -22.35
N VAL A 588 12.24 -7.45 -21.13
CA VAL A 588 10.93 -6.95 -20.74
C VAL A 588 11.09 -5.69 -19.91
N GLU A 589 10.35 -4.66 -20.26
CA GLU A 589 10.11 -3.50 -19.41
C GLU A 589 8.71 -3.63 -18.80
N VAL A 590 8.63 -3.47 -17.49
CA VAL A 590 7.36 -3.59 -16.75
C VAL A 590 6.92 -2.21 -16.33
N TYR A 591 5.65 -1.90 -16.60
CA TYR A 591 4.99 -0.65 -16.25
C TYR A 591 3.75 -0.92 -15.41
N VAL A 592 3.38 0.06 -14.58
CA VAL A 592 2.04 0.13 -13.98
C VAL A 592 1.25 1.19 -14.71
N LYS A 593 0.06 0.81 -15.17
CA LYS A 593 -0.87 1.65 -15.92
C LYS A 593 -2.04 2.05 -15.04
N GLN A 594 -2.32 3.35 -14.98
CA GLN A 594 -3.48 3.93 -14.31
C GLN A 594 -4.12 4.96 -15.25
N GLY A 595 -5.20 4.55 -15.94
CA GLY A 595 -5.78 5.36 -17.01
C GLY A 595 -4.78 5.58 -18.16
N PRO A 596 -4.52 6.84 -18.57
CA PRO A 596 -3.55 7.14 -19.63
C PRO A 596 -2.08 7.14 -19.17
N ASN A 597 -1.83 7.11 -17.87
CA ASN A 597 -0.47 7.23 -17.32
C ASN A 597 0.20 5.85 -17.20
N GLU A 598 1.47 5.78 -17.62
CA GLU A 598 2.31 4.58 -17.53
C GLU A 598 3.59 4.90 -16.75
N THR A 599 3.82 4.18 -15.66
CA THR A 599 5.02 4.34 -14.81
C THR A 599 5.90 3.10 -14.92
N LYS A 600 7.14 3.24 -15.38
CA LYS A 600 8.10 2.13 -15.45
C LYS A 600 8.48 1.69 -14.04
N ILE A 601 8.38 0.40 -13.74
CA ILE A 601 8.67 -0.18 -12.43
C ILE A 601 9.92 -1.06 -12.40
N GLY A 602 10.40 -1.47 -13.57
CA GLY A 602 11.66 -2.20 -13.71
C GLY A 602 11.82 -2.82 -15.09
N GLU A 603 12.96 -3.45 -15.30
CA GLU A 603 13.27 -4.18 -16.52
C GLU A 603 14.08 -5.45 -16.20
N ALA A 604 13.96 -6.46 -17.04
CA ALA A 604 14.73 -7.69 -16.91
C ALA A 604 15.10 -8.25 -18.27
N THR A 605 16.24 -8.95 -18.33
CA THR A 605 16.74 -9.59 -19.55
C THR A 605 17.07 -11.07 -19.31
N SER A 606 16.92 -11.87 -20.36
CA SER A 606 17.26 -13.29 -20.40
C SER A 606 18.04 -13.62 -21.67
N LYS A 607 18.97 -14.56 -21.57
CA LYS A 607 19.77 -15.05 -22.70
C LYS A 607 19.26 -16.40 -23.17
N LEU A 608 19.04 -16.53 -24.48
CA LEU A 608 18.58 -17.75 -25.11
C LEU A 608 19.61 -18.26 -26.12
N THR A 609 20.01 -19.53 -26.01
CA THR A 609 20.87 -20.20 -26.99
C THR A 609 20.07 -21.16 -27.86
N ILE A 610 20.21 -21.07 -29.18
CA ILE A 610 19.45 -21.87 -30.14
C ILE A 610 20.39 -22.86 -30.82
N LYS A 611 20.14 -24.16 -30.64
CA LYS A 611 20.94 -25.23 -31.22
C LYS A 611 20.36 -25.69 -32.57
N PRO A 612 21.18 -26.14 -33.53
CA PRO A 612 20.68 -26.72 -34.78
C PRO A 612 19.80 -27.95 -34.52
N ALA A 613 18.70 -28.09 -35.28
CA ALA A 613 17.87 -29.29 -35.27
C ALA A 613 18.42 -30.32 -36.29
N ARG A 614 19.29 -31.24 -35.84
CA ARG A 614 19.90 -32.30 -36.68
C ARG A 614 19.67 -33.68 -36.05
N LEU A 615 19.39 -34.70 -36.86
CA LEU A 615 19.36 -36.10 -36.40
C LEU A 615 20.76 -36.70 -36.50
N VAL A 616 21.12 -37.53 -35.53
CA VAL A 616 22.43 -38.20 -35.44
C VAL A 616 22.28 -39.70 -35.25
N LEU A 617 23.28 -40.45 -35.72
CA LEU A 617 23.35 -41.88 -35.50
C LEU A 617 24.11 -42.17 -34.20
N LYS A 618 23.58 -43.08 -33.37
CA LYS A 618 24.18 -43.49 -32.10
C LYS A 618 24.19 -45.01 -31.94
N PRO A 619 25.10 -45.58 -31.13
CA PRO A 619 26.29 -44.90 -30.60
C PRO A 619 27.27 -44.53 -31.72
N ASP A 620 28.09 -43.53 -31.45
CA ASP A 620 29.03 -42.97 -32.43
C ASP A 620 30.47 -43.11 -31.91
N GLY A 621 31.38 -43.62 -32.76
CA GLY A 621 32.79 -43.85 -32.47
C GLY A 621 33.07 -44.88 -31.38
N ILE A 622 32.20 -45.87 -31.18
CA ILE A 622 32.48 -47.00 -30.27
C ILE A 622 33.38 -48.05 -30.94
N THR A 623 34.09 -48.82 -30.15
CA THR A 623 35.07 -49.82 -30.59
C THR A 623 34.51 -51.24 -30.48
N LEU A 624 34.64 -52.04 -31.53
CA LEU A 624 34.24 -53.45 -31.58
C LEU A 624 35.42 -54.35 -31.97
N VAL A 625 35.41 -55.60 -31.51
CA VAL A 625 36.39 -56.62 -31.88
C VAL A 625 35.79 -57.55 -32.93
N GLY A 626 36.41 -57.59 -34.11
CA GLY A 626 35.97 -58.42 -35.24
C GLY A 626 36.23 -59.91 -35.02
N LYS A 627 37.40 -60.28 -34.46
CA LYS A 627 37.74 -61.67 -34.06
C LYS A 627 36.71 -62.30 -33.12
N GLU A 628 36.06 -61.49 -32.27
CA GLU A 628 35.02 -61.92 -31.33
C GLU A 628 33.59 -61.75 -31.88
N LYS A 629 33.44 -61.21 -33.10
CA LYS A 629 32.15 -60.93 -33.75
C LYS A 629 31.23 -60.05 -32.91
N GLN A 630 31.82 -59.07 -32.21
CA GLN A 630 31.07 -58.15 -31.36
C GLN A 630 30.07 -57.32 -32.18
N SER A 631 28.96 -56.96 -31.54
CA SER A 631 27.86 -56.24 -32.19
C SER A 631 27.32 -55.12 -31.32
N VAL A 632 26.67 -54.16 -31.97
CA VAL A 632 26.04 -53.01 -31.31
C VAL A 632 24.72 -52.63 -31.96
N ALA A 633 23.75 -52.27 -31.12
CA ALA A 633 22.50 -51.69 -31.56
C ALA A 633 22.66 -50.20 -31.87
N LEU A 634 22.49 -49.86 -33.14
CA LEU A 634 22.43 -48.51 -33.66
C LEU A 634 21.01 -47.94 -33.56
N TYR A 635 20.89 -46.64 -33.37
CA TYR A 635 19.61 -45.93 -33.36
C TYR A 635 19.76 -44.45 -33.75
N VAL A 636 18.66 -43.84 -34.17
CA VAL A 636 18.60 -42.40 -34.51
C VAL A 636 17.99 -41.61 -33.37
N GLU A 637 18.62 -40.49 -33.01
CA GLU A 637 18.09 -39.51 -32.06
C GLU A 637 18.34 -38.08 -32.56
N TRP A 638 17.69 -37.10 -31.94
CA TRP A 638 18.04 -35.70 -32.13
C TRP A 638 19.44 -35.43 -31.58
N LEU A 639 20.17 -34.45 -32.13
CA LEU A 639 21.46 -34.01 -31.58
C LEU A 639 21.33 -33.51 -30.12
N SER A 640 20.15 -33.03 -29.74
CA SER A 640 19.79 -32.73 -28.35
C SER A 640 19.71 -33.97 -27.44
N GLY A 641 19.71 -35.16 -28.04
CA GLY A 641 19.57 -36.45 -27.39
C GLY A 641 18.15 -36.88 -27.06
N ALA A 642 17.16 -36.12 -27.50
CA ALA A 642 15.77 -36.56 -27.43
C ALA A 642 15.55 -37.74 -28.41
N ALA A 643 14.77 -38.73 -27.98
CA ALA A 643 14.39 -39.83 -28.86
C ALA A 643 13.70 -39.28 -30.11
N PHE A 644 14.02 -39.85 -31.28
CA PHE A 644 13.31 -39.51 -32.51
C PHE A 644 11.97 -40.24 -32.52
N GLU A 645 10.92 -39.56 -32.05
CA GLU A 645 9.56 -40.08 -32.05
C GLU A 645 8.91 -39.92 -33.43
N GLN A 646 8.20 -40.96 -33.85
CA GLN A 646 7.47 -40.95 -35.11
C GLN A 646 6.11 -40.28 -34.90
N GLU A 647 5.84 -39.21 -35.65
CA GLU A 647 4.56 -38.52 -35.62
C GLU A 647 3.43 -39.42 -36.12
N GLU A 648 2.27 -39.39 -35.45
CA GLU A 648 1.15 -40.28 -35.75
C GLU A 648 0.59 -40.12 -37.17
N PHE A 649 0.79 -38.97 -37.81
CA PHE A 649 0.27 -38.67 -39.16
C PHE A 649 1.18 -39.17 -40.29
N PHE A 650 2.42 -39.54 -39.99
CA PHE A 650 3.43 -39.92 -40.98
C PHE A 650 3.79 -41.41 -40.87
N GLU A 651 4.12 -42.00 -42.01
CA GLU A 651 4.87 -43.25 -42.07
C GLU A 651 6.34 -42.93 -42.30
N TYR A 652 7.22 -43.69 -41.64
CA TYR A 652 8.66 -43.53 -41.75
C TYR A 652 9.30 -44.79 -42.31
N LYS A 653 10.35 -44.61 -43.11
CA LYS A 653 11.30 -45.67 -43.44
C LYS A 653 12.72 -45.17 -43.26
N TYR A 654 13.60 -46.08 -42.88
CA TYR A 654 15.00 -45.81 -42.60
C TYR A 654 15.83 -46.68 -43.53
N GLU A 655 16.54 -46.06 -44.47
CA GLU A 655 17.41 -46.74 -45.42
C GLU A 655 18.85 -46.69 -44.90
N TRP A 656 19.31 -47.82 -44.38
CA TRP A 656 20.63 -47.99 -43.78
C TRP A 656 21.65 -48.40 -44.83
N SER A 657 22.86 -47.85 -44.74
CA SER A 657 23.98 -48.17 -45.63
C SER A 657 25.31 -48.15 -44.88
N THR A 658 26.17 -49.11 -45.20
CA THR A 658 27.56 -49.20 -44.76
C THR A 658 28.41 -49.69 -45.93
N PRO A 659 29.69 -49.23 -46.08
CA PRO A 659 30.62 -49.82 -47.04
C PRO A 659 30.80 -51.33 -46.85
N GLY A 660 30.70 -51.78 -45.60
CA GLY A 660 30.77 -53.19 -45.24
C GLY A 660 32.20 -53.75 -45.26
N GLN A 661 33.19 -52.87 -45.09
CA GLN A 661 34.60 -53.20 -45.16
C GLN A 661 35.01 -54.07 -43.97
N TYR A 662 34.52 -53.75 -42.77
CA TYR A 662 34.93 -54.42 -41.53
C TYR A 662 33.79 -55.15 -40.80
N GLY A 663 32.55 -54.93 -41.22
CA GLY A 663 31.38 -55.51 -40.59
C GLY A 663 30.12 -55.30 -41.41
N LYS A 664 28.98 -55.83 -40.93
CA LYS A 664 27.71 -55.79 -41.66
C LYS A 664 26.54 -55.59 -40.71
N PHE A 665 25.45 -55.02 -41.23
CA PHE A 665 24.19 -54.97 -40.51
C PHE A 665 23.60 -56.36 -40.33
N GLU A 666 23.16 -56.66 -39.11
CA GLU A 666 22.67 -57.99 -38.68
C GLU A 666 23.61 -59.14 -39.08
N GLY A 667 24.92 -58.84 -39.18
CA GLY A 667 25.97 -59.76 -39.61
C GLY A 667 25.95 -60.17 -41.08
N LYS A 668 25.05 -59.61 -41.91
CA LYS A 668 24.80 -60.13 -43.27
C LYS A 668 24.66 -59.08 -44.37
N MET A 669 24.17 -57.89 -44.06
CA MET A 669 23.73 -56.90 -45.06
C MET A 669 24.60 -55.64 -45.04
N THR A 670 24.91 -55.05 -46.20
CA THR A 670 25.55 -53.72 -46.30
C THR A 670 24.54 -52.60 -46.53
N ASN A 671 23.30 -52.96 -46.92
CA ASN A 671 22.16 -52.07 -47.00
C ASN A 671 20.89 -52.78 -46.53
N THR A 672 19.99 -52.06 -45.89
CA THR A 672 18.68 -52.58 -45.49
C THR A 672 17.69 -51.45 -45.19
N THR A 673 16.40 -51.74 -45.22
CA THR A 673 15.35 -50.78 -44.88
C THR A 673 14.57 -51.27 -43.66
N THR A 674 14.41 -50.40 -42.67
CA THR A 674 13.60 -50.69 -41.47
C THR A 674 12.44 -49.70 -41.34
N SER A 675 11.42 -50.08 -40.57
CA SER A 675 10.31 -49.20 -40.16
C SER A 675 10.54 -48.55 -38.80
N ARG A 676 11.59 -48.96 -38.08
CA ARG A 676 11.99 -48.40 -36.78
C ARG A 676 13.37 -47.75 -36.90
N PRO A 677 13.66 -46.67 -36.14
CA PRO A 677 14.94 -45.95 -36.18
C PRO A 677 16.07 -46.72 -35.46
N ARG A 678 16.16 -48.05 -35.64
CA ARG A 678 17.16 -48.91 -34.98
C ARG A 678 17.55 -50.12 -35.82
N LEU A 679 18.81 -50.54 -35.71
CA LEU A 679 19.38 -51.69 -36.43
C LEU A 679 20.65 -52.18 -35.72
N THR A 680 21.05 -53.44 -35.86
CA THR A 680 22.32 -53.94 -35.29
C THR A 680 23.45 -53.90 -36.32
N TYR A 681 24.64 -53.44 -35.95
CA TYR A 681 25.88 -53.63 -36.69
C TYR A 681 26.76 -54.68 -35.99
N GLN A 682 27.42 -55.54 -36.76
CA GLN A 682 28.33 -56.56 -36.26
C GLN A 682 29.69 -56.43 -36.96
N ALA A 683 30.76 -56.35 -36.18
CA ALA A 683 32.13 -56.44 -36.67
C ALA A 683 32.43 -57.88 -37.09
N LEU A 684 33.06 -58.07 -38.26
CA LEU A 684 33.29 -59.39 -38.86
C LEU A 684 34.72 -59.58 -39.40
N ASP A 685 35.48 -58.50 -39.57
CA ASP A 685 36.86 -58.57 -40.06
C ASP A 685 37.80 -58.97 -38.91
N GLU A 686 38.34 -60.18 -39.00
CA GLU A 686 39.23 -60.78 -37.99
C GLU A 686 40.70 -60.39 -38.21
N ASP A 687 41.05 -59.87 -39.40
CA ASP A 687 42.42 -59.66 -39.87
C ASP A 687 42.87 -58.19 -39.73
N VAL A 688 41.95 -57.23 -39.75
CA VAL A 688 42.29 -55.81 -39.58
C VAL A 688 42.80 -55.52 -38.17
N GLU A 689 44.00 -54.96 -38.04
CA GLU A 689 44.49 -54.53 -36.72
C GLU A 689 43.65 -53.37 -36.17
N LYS A 690 43.47 -52.30 -36.97
CA LYS A 690 42.62 -51.12 -36.67
C LYS A 690 41.85 -50.66 -37.90
N GLY A 691 40.55 -50.39 -37.75
CA GLY A 691 39.68 -49.92 -38.83
C GLY A 691 38.60 -48.95 -38.33
N VAL A 692 38.03 -48.17 -39.24
CA VAL A 692 36.86 -47.31 -38.97
C VAL A 692 35.83 -47.55 -40.07
N GLU A 693 34.61 -47.94 -39.70
CA GLU A 693 33.49 -48.10 -40.61
C GLU A 693 32.54 -46.91 -40.49
N ASN A 694 32.30 -46.22 -41.60
CA ASN A 694 31.31 -45.14 -41.68
C ASN A 694 29.91 -45.72 -41.93
N LEU A 695 28.95 -45.29 -41.14
CA LEU A 695 27.58 -45.76 -41.14
C LEU A 695 26.65 -44.60 -41.49
N LYS A 696 25.64 -44.87 -42.31
CA LYS A 696 24.69 -43.86 -42.77
C LYS A 696 23.27 -44.40 -42.73
N VAL A 697 22.32 -43.55 -42.33
CA VAL A 697 20.88 -43.81 -42.46
C VAL A 697 20.18 -42.61 -43.09
N ASP A 698 19.53 -42.87 -44.23
CA ASP A 698 18.63 -41.93 -44.89
C ASP A 698 17.21 -42.15 -44.38
N ILE A 699 16.62 -41.09 -43.84
CA ILE A 699 15.32 -41.11 -43.16
C ILE A 699 14.31 -40.50 -44.11
N TYR A 700 13.26 -41.26 -44.43
CA TYR A 700 12.18 -40.78 -45.29
C TYR A 700 10.87 -40.80 -44.52
N LEU A 701 9.98 -39.88 -44.90
CA LEU A 701 8.61 -39.86 -44.42
C LEU A 701 7.63 -39.66 -45.57
N ARG A 702 6.41 -40.13 -45.39
CA ARG A 702 5.25 -39.81 -46.22
C ARG A 702 4.01 -39.73 -45.34
N ARG A 703 2.93 -39.10 -45.80
CA ARG A 703 1.68 -39.08 -45.03
C ARG A 703 1.02 -40.47 -45.06
N LYS A 704 0.36 -40.85 -43.97
CA LYS A 704 -0.38 -42.12 -43.89
C LYS A 704 -1.56 -42.21 -44.85
N ASP A 705 -2.15 -41.06 -45.21
CA ASP A 705 -3.26 -40.97 -46.17
C ASP A 705 -2.80 -40.98 -47.64
N GLY A 706 -1.49 -41.12 -47.89
CA GLY A 706 -0.90 -41.29 -49.22
C GLY A 706 0.21 -40.29 -49.53
N GLY A 707 0.78 -40.39 -50.74
CA GLY A 707 1.84 -39.51 -51.23
C GLY A 707 3.19 -40.19 -51.42
N GLU A 708 4.13 -39.45 -52.02
CA GLU A 708 5.49 -39.91 -52.29
C GLU A 708 6.37 -39.85 -51.03
N TRP A 709 7.39 -40.71 -50.99
CA TRP A 709 8.40 -40.68 -49.94
C TRP A 709 9.30 -39.46 -50.11
N PHE A 710 9.35 -38.61 -49.10
CA PHE A 710 10.27 -37.48 -49.04
C PHE A 710 11.44 -37.79 -48.11
N LYS A 711 12.66 -37.48 -48.55
CA LYS A 711 13.87 -37.62 -47.73
C LYS A 711 13.88 -36.53 -46.67
N TYR A 712 13.62 -36.91 -45.43
CA TYR A 712 13.58 -36.03 -44.27
C TYR A 712 14.97 -35.62 -43.76
N HIS A 713 15.87 -36.59 -43.63
CA HIS A 713 17.20 -36.34 -43.08
C HIS A 713 18.22 -37.42 -43.46
N THR A 714 19.50 -37.13 -43.23
CA THR A 714 20.59 -38.09 -43.26
C THR A 714 21.34 -38.03 -41.94
N ALA A 715 21.34 -39.13 -41.20
CA ALA A 715 22.14 -39.27 -39.99
C ALA A 715 23.35 -40.17 -40.30
N GLU A 716 24.51 -39.75 -39.81
CA GLU A 716 25.80 -40.40 -40.03
C GLU A 716 26.44 -40.68 -38.67
N GLY A 717 27.26 -41.71 -38.61
CA GLY A 717 28.07 -42.06 -37.45
C GLY A 717 29.13 -43.08 -37.84
N GLU A 718 30.02 -43.39 -36.92
CA GLU A 718 31.13 -44.32 -37.16
C GLU A 718 31.22 -45.40 -36.07
N VAL A 719 31.83 -46.52 -36.42
CA VAL A 719 32.27 -47.55 -35.48
C VAL A 719 33.72 -47.91 -35.75
N ASN A 720 34.48 -48.09 -34.69
CA ASN A 720 35.90 -48.43 -34.72
C ASN A 720 36.07 -49.95 -34.56
N ILE A 721 37.08 -50.51 -35.20
CA ILE A 721 37.44 -51.93 -35.15
C ILE A 721 38.85 -52.04 -34.60
N GLU A 722 39.05 -52.89 -33.60
CA GLU A 722 40.34 -53.09 -32.92
C GLU A 722 40.53 -54.58 -32.64
N ASN A 723 41.43 -55.22 -33.39
CA ASN A 723 41.82 -56.62 -33.17
C ASN A 723 43.29 -56.76 -32.67
N ASP A 724 43.95 -55.65 -32.32
CA ASP A 724 45.27 -55.62 -31.71
C ASP A 724 45.25 -56.36 -30.36
N ASP A 725 46.03 -57.43 -30.24
CA ASP A 725 46.09 -58.27 -29.04
C ASP A 725 46.63 -57.51 -27.80
N ASN A 726 47.21 -56.31 -27.98
CA ASN A 726 47.57 -55.41 -26.87
C ASN A 726 46.34 -54.72 -26.25
N TYR A 727 45.15 -54.86 -26.83
CA TYR A 727 43.92 -54.29 -26.30
C TYR A 727 42.86 -55.36 -26.06
N LYS A 728 42.17 -55.21 -24.93
CA LYS A 728 40.97 -55.99 -24.60
C LYS A 728 39.79 -55.03 -24.52
N ILE A 729 38.80 -55.24 -25.38
CA ILE A 729 37.60 -54.38 -25.48
C ILE A 729 36.40 -55.17 -24.96
N ILE A 730 35.77 -54.66 -23.90
CA ILE A 730 34.58 -55.28 -23.31
C ILE A 730 33.44 -54.27 -23.23
N HIS A 731 32.22 -54.74 -23.47
CA HIS A 731 31.00 -53.94 -23.40
C HIS A 731 30.12 -54.45 -22.27
N VAL A 732 29.87 -53.61 -21.28
CA VAL A 732 29.20 -54.01 -20.03
C VAL A 732 27.92 -53.18 -19.83
N PRO A 733 26.76 -53.80 -19.58
CA PRO A 733 25.53 -53.07 -19.33
C PRO A 733 25.56 -52.37 -17.97
N PHE A 734 24.93 -51.20 -17.89
CA PHE A 734 24.63 -50.57 -16.62
C PHE A 734 23.44 -51.26 -15.94
N THR A 735 23.61 -51.62 -14.68
CA THR A 735 22.59 -52.24 -13.84
C THR A 735 22.49 -51.51 -12.51
N PRO A 736 21.27 -51.39 -11.93
CA PRO A 736 21.11 -50.82 -10.62
C PRO A 736 21.64 -51.76 -9.54
N ILE A 737 22.59 -51.28 -8.73
CA ILE A 737 23.07 -51.96 -7.53
C ILE A 737 22.56 -51.21 -6.30
N THR A 738 21.97 -51.94 -5.37
CA THR A 738 21.46 -51.39 -4.11
C THR A 738 22.45 -51.63 -2.99
N TYR A 739 22.77 -50.58 -2.23
CA TYR A 739 23.58 -50.67 -1.03
C TYR A 739 22.81 -50.18 0.19
N LEU A 740 22.91 -50.94 1.27
CA LEU A 740 22.46 -50.52 2.58
C LEU A 740 23.45 -49.49 3.13
N ARG A 741 22.96 -48.30 3.52
CA ARG A 741 23.81 -47.28 4.16
C ARG A 741 24.00 -47.65 5.62
N THR A 742 25.19 -47.34 6.14
CA THR A 742 25.47 -47.45 7.58
C THR A 742 24.40 -46.65 8.35
N PRO A 743 23.73 -47.26 9.34
CA PRO A 743 22.70 -46.58 10.09
C PRO A 743 23.26 -45.31 10.73
N LYS A 744 22.57 -44.16 10.55
CA LYS A 744 22.98 -42.88 11.15
C LYS A 744 21.99 -42.46 12.23
N PRO A 745 22.45 -42.01 13.41
CA PRO A 745 21.56 -41.40 14.37
C PRO A 745 20.97 -40.12 13.78
N TYR A 746 19.67 -39.90 13.97
CA TYR A 746 18.98 -38.68 13.61
C TYR A 746 18.09 -38.21 14.76
N THR A 747 17.80 -36.91 14.79
CA THR A 747 16.85 -36.32 15.73
C THR A 747 15.63 -35.83 14.94
N ALA A 748 14.44 -36.35 15.24
CA ALA A 748 13.22 -35.93 14.57
C ALA A 748 12.84 -34.48 14.97
N GLN A 749 12.03 -33.80 14.14
CA GLN A 749 11.30 -32.60 14.57
C GLN A 749 10.36 -32.99 15.72
N GLY A 750 10.77 -32.69 16.95
CA GLY A 750 10.14 -33.22 18.18
C GLY A 750 11.14 -33.75 19.21
N GLY A 751 12.43 -33.82 18.87
CA GLY A 751 13.51 -34.14 19.82
C GLY A 751 13.74 -35.63 20.07
N SER A 752 12.95 -36.53 19.47
CA SER A 752 13.17 -37.97 19.56
C SER A 752 14.40 -38.38 18.76
N GLN A 753 15.30 -39.14 19.40
CA GLN A 753 16.45 -39.74 18.72
C GLN A 753 16.03 -41.08 18.09
N GLY A 754 16.44 -41.30 16.85
CA GLY A 754 16.21 -42.53 16.11
C GLY A 754 17.42 -42.92 15.28
N ILE A 755 17.37 -44.11 14.68
CA ILE A 755 18.38 -44.59 13.73
C ILE A 755 17.74 -44.55 12.34
N SER A 756 18.31 -43.75 11.45
CA SER A 756 17.93 -43.73 10.04
C SER A 756 18.70 -44.82 9.31
N VAL A 757 17.98 -45.77 8.73
CA VAL A 757 18.53 -46.77 7.80
C VAL A 757 18.15 -46.31 6.41
N GLY A 758 19.13 -45.98 5.58
CA GLY A 758 18.90 -45.53 4.21
C GLY A 758 19.38 -46.56 3.19
N TYR A 759 18.80 -46.53 2.00
CA TYR A 759 19.36 -47.24 0.85
C TYR A 759 19.94 -46.23 -0.14
N SER A 760 21.00 -46.65 -0.83
CA SER A 760 21.44 -45.98 -2.03
C SER A 760 21.36 -46.95 -3.21
N VAL A 761 20.67 -46.54 -4.26
CA VAL A 761 20.66 -47.27 -5.54
C VAL A 761 21.60 -46.54 -6.48
N TRP A 762 22.49 -47.30 -7.11
CA TRP A 762 23.49 -46.79 -8.02
C TRP A 762 23.33 -47.46 -9.38
N HIS A 763 23.37 -46.68 -10.45
CA HIS A 763 23.38 -47.24 -11.80
C HIS A 763 24.84 -47.49 -12.21
N THR A 764 25.24 -48.76 -12.27
CA THR A 764 26.67 -49.14 -12.34
C THR A 764 26.96 -50.16 -13.44
N ALA A 765 28.14 -50.07 -14.06
CA ALA A 765 28.71 -51.13 -14.89
C ALA A 765 29.91 -51.73 -14.16
N VAL A 766 29.90 -53.04 -13.94
CA VAL A 766 30.95 -53.75 -13.16
C VAL A 766 31.68 -54.73 -14.07
N PHE A 767 33.01 -54.70 -14.07
CA PHE A 767 33.85 -55.56 -14.89
C PHE A 767 35.05 -56.09 -14.09
N ALA A 768 35.62 -57.21 -14.54
CA ALA A 768 36.78 -57.82 -13.92
C ALA A 768 38.03 -56.93 -14.12
N LYS A 769 38.81 -56.77 -13.06
CA LYS A 769 40.13 -56.15 -13.11
C LYS A 769 41.07 -57.04 -13.92
N GLU A 770 41.94 -56.42 -14.70
CA GLU A 770 42.93 -57.11 -15.53
C GLU A 770 44.28 -56.93 -14.85
N ASP A 771 44.98 -58.01 -14.49
CA ASP A 771 46.24 -57.88 -13.75
C ASP A 771 47.36 -57.34 -14.65
N ASN A 772 47.32 -57.67 -15.95
CA ASN A 772 48.33 -57.25 -16.93
C ASN A 772 47.92 -56.00 -17.73
N HIS A 773 47.49 -54.91 -17.08
CA HIS A 773 47.07 -53.68 -17.76
C HIS A 773 48.08 -52.52 -17.62
N GLU A 774 48.20 -51.69 -18.66
CA GLU A 774 48.85 -50.39 -18.65
C GLU A 774 47.85 -49.27 -18.30
N SER A 775 46.65 -49.32 -18.91
CA SER A 775 45.60 -48.30 -18.72
C SER A 775 44.21 -48.83 -19.05
N TYR A 776 43.19 -48.15 -18.53
CA TYR A 776 41.79 -48.32 -18.88
C TYR A 776 41.25 -47.04 -19.52
N THR A 777 40.37 -47.21 -20.49
CA THR A 777 39.55 -46.14 -21.06
C THR A 777 38.08 -46.59 -21.02
N VAL A 778 37.20 -45.73 -20.51
CA VAL A 778 35.76 -46.00 -20.40
C VAL A 778 34.99 -44.98 -21.21
N LYS A 779 34.11 -45.47 -22.10
CA LYS A 779 33.17 -44.66 -22.86
C LYS A 779 31.75 -45.19 -22.63
N THR A 780 30.83 -44.30 -22.30
CA THR A 780 29.44 -44.65 -21.96
C THR A 780 28.50 -44.34 -23.14
N TYR A 781 27.54 -45.22 -23.40
CA TYR A 781 26.61 -45.08 -24.54
C TYR A 781 25.27 -45.79 -24.31
N GLY A 782 24.27 -45.54 -25.18
CA GLY A 782 23.02 -46.34 -25.22
C GLY A 782 21.98 -46.05 -24.13
N PHE A 783 22.01 -44.88 -23.49
CA PHE A 783 21.03 -44.50 -22.46
C PHE A 783 19.72 -44.00 -23.06
N LYS A 784 18.58 -44.35 -22.43
CA LYS A 784 17.24 -43.91 -22.85
C LYS A 784 16.83 -42.52 -22.32
N ARG A 785 17.55 -41.99 -21.33
CA ARG A 785 17.34 -40.65 -20.77
C ARG A 785 18.66 -39.88 -20.79
N GLN A 786 18.59 -38.62 -21.22
CA GLN A 786 19.73 -37.71 -21.24
C GLN A 786 20.01 -37.13 -19.85
N LEU A 787 21.24 -37.31 -19.36
CA LEU A 787 21.85 -36.49 -18.31
C LEU A 787 23.07 -35.83 -18.96
N SER A 788 23.22 -34.52 -18.83
CA SER A 788 24.23 -33.73 -19.57
C SER A 788 25.69 -34.16 -19.33
N TRP A 789 25.97 -34.94 -18.29
CA TRP A 789 27.31 -35.49 -17.98
C TRP A 789 27.55 -36.93 -18.46
N LEU A 790 26.54 -37.63 -19.02
CA LEU A 790 26.56 -39.07 -19.31
C LEU A 790 27.47 -39.53 -20.46
N PHE A 791 28.17 -38.62 -21.15
CA PHE A 791 28.88 -38.94 -22.41
C PHE A 791 30.38 -38.57 -22.40
N ARG A 792 31.01 -38.59 -21.22
CA ARG A 792 32.45 -38.33 -21.10
C ARG A 792 33.25 -39.63 -21.25
N THR A 793 34.38 -39.54 -21.94
CA THR A 793 35.40 -40.59 -21.94
C THR A 793 36.29 -40.40 -20.73
N PHE A 794 36.48 -41.46 -19.94
CA PHE A 794 37.38 -41.48 -18.79
C PHE A 794 38.57 -42.35 -19.09
N SER A 795 39.76 -42.02 -18.59
CA SER A 795 40.94 -42.88 -18.74
C SER A 795 41.84 -42.78 -17.52
N TRP A 796 42.46 -43.90 -17.14
CA TRP A 796 43.43 -43.95 -16.05
C TRP A 796 44.49 -45.03 -16.30
N ASN A 797 45.67 -44.84 -15.73
CA ASN A 797 46.80 -45.77 -15.85
C ASN A 797 46.86 -46.71 -14.64
N ALA A 798 47.68 -47.77 -14.73
CA ALA A 798 47.84 -48.79 -13.68
C ALA A 798 48.33 -48.23 -12.32
N GLU A 799 49.06 -47.11 -12.33
CA GLU A 799 49.57 -46.45 -11.12
C GLU A 799 48.59 -45.40 -10.56
N GLY A 800 47.47 -45.12 -11.25
CA GLY A 800 46.48 -44.14 -10.81
C GLY A 800 45.45 -44.75 -9.86
N THR A 801 45.30 -44.18 -8.66
CA THR A 801 44.34 -44.64 -7.64
C THR A 801 42.90 -44.23 -7.92
N HIS A 802 42.18 -44.75 -8.92
CA HIS A 802 40.79 -44.29 -9.14
C HIS A 802 39.74 -45.31 -9.62
N ALA A 803 39.95 -46.62 -9.43
CA ALA A 803 38.92 -47.64 -9.72
C ALA A 803 37.58 -47.42 -8.98
N ASN A 804 37.57 -46.70 -7.85
CA ASN A 804 36.37 -46.42 -7.03
C ASN A 804 35.90 -44.94 -7.06
N LEU A 805 36.45 -44.08 -7.93
CA LEU A 805 36.39 -42.62 -7.77
C LEU A 805 35.59 -41.82 -8.80
N ILE A 806 34.97 -42.45 -9.80
CA ILE A 806 34.08 -41.72 -10.73
C ILE A 806 32.90 -41.06 -9.97
N ALA A 807 32.54 -41.56 -8.79
CA ALA A 807 31.53 -40.99 -7.91
C ALA A 807 31.87 -39.58 -7.35
N GLN A 808 33.15 -39.24 -7.12
CA GLN A 808 33.50 -37.96 -6.47
C GLN A 808 33.37 -36.76 -7.42
N TYR A 809 33.65 -36.92 -8.71
CA TYR A 809 33.60 -35.81 -9.67
C TYR A 809 32.18 -35.34 -10.00
N ILE A 810 31.16 -36.18 -9.76
CA ILE A 810 29.78 -35.89 -10.17
C ILE A 810 28.97 -35.20 -9.05
N ASN A 811 29.34 -35.35 -7.77
CA ASN A 811 28.47 -34.94 -6.66
C ASN A 811 29.11 -34.09 -5.56
N GLY A 812 30.38 -33.69 -5.67
CA GLY A 812 31.04 -32.75 -4.75
C GLY A 812 30.94 -33.09 -3.26
N SER A 813 30.56 -34.32 -2.93
CA SER A 813 30.25 -34.76 -1.57
C SER A 813 31.17 -35.92 -1.23
N ASP A 814 32.00 -35.67 -0.24
CA ASP A 814 32.69 -36.71 0.50
C ASP A 814 31.67 -37.71 1.05
N THR A 815 32.11 -38.97 1.11
CA THR A 815 31.47 -40.14 1.75
C THR A 815 30.71 -41.10 0.82
N TRP A 816 31.47 -41.96 0.13
CA TRP A 816 31.07 -43.36 0.05
C TRP A 816 32.26 -44.33 0.18
N GLN A 817 32.00 -45.45 0.87
CA GLN A 817 32.95 -46.49 1.35
C GLN A 817 32.60 -47.89 0.82
N GLY A 818 31.78 -48.04 -0.22
CA GLY A 818 31.59 -49.39 -0.73
C GLY A 818 32.75 -49.79 -1.62
N THR A 819 33.37 -50.86 -1.19
CA THR A 819 34.43 -51.55 -1.88
C THR A 819 33.79 -52.58 -2.79
N PHE A 820 34.06 -52.51 -4.10
CA PHE A 820 33.97 -53.72 -4.91
C PHE A 820 35.04 -54.72 -4.43
N PRO A 821 34.83 -56.02 -4.68
CA PRO A 821 35.90 -57.01 -4.57
C PRO A 821 37.19 -56.53 -5.27
N GLU A 822 38.37 -56.87 -4.73
CA GLU A 822 39.66 -56.38 -5.25
C GLU A 822 39.93 -56.76 -6.72
N ASP A 823 39.25 -57.79 -7.22
CA ASP A 823 39.28 -58.31 -8.58
C ASP A 823 38.24 -57.66 -9.51
N GLN A 824 37.51 -56.64 -9.05
CA GLN A 824 36.48 -55.95 -9.83
C GLN A 824 36.66 -54.43 -9.85
N ILE A 825 36.18 -53.80 -10.93
CA ILE A 825 36.10 -52.36 -11.11
C ILE A 825 34.65 -52.00 -11.43
N GLY A 826 34.12 -50.97 -10.78
CA GLY A 826 32.78 -50.46 -11.07
C GLY A 826 32.79 -49.01 -11.54
N VAL A 827 32.03 -48.75 -12.60
CA VAL A 827 31.77 -47.41 -13.15
C VAL A 827 30.39 -46.97 -12.68
N PHE A 828 30.29 -45.79 -12.07
CA PHE A 828 29.04 -45.23 -11.53
C PHE A 828 28.66 -43.97 -12.31
N ILE A 829 27.35 -43.76 -12.55
CA ILE A 829 26.92 -42.53 -13.24
C ILE A 829 25.81 -41.76 -12.54
N THR A 830 25.01 -42.40 -11.70
CA THR A 830 24.00 -41.70 -10.90
C THR A 830 23.69 -42.44 -9.61
N ARG A 831 23.21 -41.67 -8.62
CA ARG A 831 22.93 -42.12 -7.26
C ARG A 831 21.56 -41.63 -6.82
N GLY A 832 20.71 -42.58 -6.43
CA GLY A 832 19.45 -42.31 -5.75
C GLY A 832 19.66 -42.53 -4.27
N VAL A 833 19.36 -41.52 -3.44
CA VAL A 833 19.40 -41.65 -1.98
C VAL A 833 17.97 -41.68 -1.48
N LEU A 834 17.61 -42.78 -0.80
CA LEU A 834 16.35 -42.92 -0.12
C LEU A 834 16.63 -42.89 1.37
N ASP A 835 16.51 -41.69 1.96
CA ASP A 835 16.53 -41.50 3.40
C ASP A 835 15.06 -41.28 3.82
N CYS A 836 14.52 -42.17 4.64
CA CYS A 836 13.20 -41.97 5.25
C CYS A 836 13.17 -42.50 6.67
N ASN A 837 12.42 -41.81 7.52
CA ASN A 837 12.43 -42.10 8.96
C ASN A 837 11.27 -42.99 9.41
N GLN A 838 10.25 -43.26 8.55
CA GLN A 838 9.05 -44.07 8.89
C GLN A 838 8.27 -44.60 7.65
N CYS A 839 8.92 -44.96 6.54
CA CYS A 839 8.21 -45.39 5.32
C CYS A 839 8.46 -46.86 4.95
N ASP A 840 7.54 -47.45 4.18
CA ASP A 840 7.70 -48.78 3.59
C ASP A 840 8.80 -48.72 2.51
N PHE A 841 10.00 -49.18 2.87
CA PHE A 841 11.18 -49.11 2.02
C PHE A 841 11.04 -49.97 0.76
N GLY A 842 10.21 -51.02 0.79
CA GLY A 842 10.09 -51.97 -0.32
C GLY A 842 9.67 -51.31 -1.61
N ASP A 843 8.57 -50.56 -1.58
CA ASP A 843 7.96 -49.98 -2.78
C ASP A 843 8.80 -48.86 -3.38
N ARG A 844 9.33 -47.95 -2.56
CA ARG A 844 10.19 -46.85 -3.04
C ARG A 844 11.52 -47.34 -3.57
N LEU A 845 12.09 -48.37 -2.95
CA LEU A 845 13.31 -49.00 -3.44
C LEU A 845 13.03 -49.70 -4.78
N ALA A 846 11.95 -50.47 -4.88
CA ALA A 846 11.54 -51.13 -6.11
C ALA A 846 11.28 -50.12 -7.25
N GLU A 847 10.59 -49.01 -6.96
CA GLU A 847 10.36 -47.92 -7.91
C GLU A 847 11.68 -47.29 -8.37
N THR A 848 12.62 -47.02 -7.45
CA THR A 848 13.92 -46.43 -7.79
C THR A 848 14.77 -47.38 -8.62
N VAL A 849 14.79 -48.67 -8.28
CA VAL A 849 15.45 -49.72 -9.05
C VAL A 849 14.82 -49.84 -10.43
N ALA A 850 13.49 -49.82 -10.54
CA ALA A 850 12.78 -49.85 -11.82
C ALA A 850 13.09 -48.60 -12.67
N ASN A 851 13.15 -47.42 -12.06
CA ASN A 851 13.50 -46.17 -12.72
C ASN A 851 14.93 -46.22 -13.29
N TYR A 852 15.93 -46.68 -12.53
CA TYR A 852 17.29 -46.83 -13.06
C TYR A 852 17.43 -47.97 -14.06
N THR A 853 16.71 -49.08 -13.87
CA THR A 853 16.61 -50.13 -14.90
C THR A 853 16.07 -49.55 -16.22
N SER A 854 15.12 -48.61 -16.14
CA SER A 854 14.56 -47.94 -17.32
C SER A 854 15.56 -47.04 -18.05
N PHE A 855 16.66 -46.61 -17.41
CA PHE A 855 17.67 -45.77 -18.06
C PHE A 855 18.48 -46.57 -19.08
N GLY A 856 18.71 -47.87 -18.84
CA GLY A 856 19.57 -48.71 -19.68
C GLY A 856 21.01 -48.20 -19.75
N GLY A 857 21.68 -48.41 -20.88
CA GLY A 857 23.05 -47.95 -21.12
C GLY A 857 24.10 -49.04 -21.03
N MET A 858 25.25 -48.76 -21.67
CA MET A 858 26.41 -49.62 -21.79
C MET A 858 27.69 -48.81 -21.50
N ALA A 859 28.72 -49.49 -20.98
CA ALA A 859 30.08 -49.00 -20.90
C ALA A 859 30.97 -49.82 -21.83
N GLU A 860 31.61 -49.16 -22.78
CA GLU A 860 32.78 -49.68 -23.48
C GLU A 860 34.00 -49.48 -22.57
N ILE A 861 34.68 -50.58 -22.24
CA ILE A 861 35.93 -50.59 -21.50
C ILE A 861 37.03 -51.06 -22.45
N LYS A 862 37.95 -50.15 -22.77
CA LYS A 862 39.17 -50.45 -23.53
C LYS A 862 40.34 -50.59 -22.55
N ILE A 863 40.88 -51.79 -22.44
CA ILE A 863 42.00 -52.13 -21.56
C ILE A 863 43.24 -52.25 -22.44
N LYS A 864 44.25 -51.41 -22.19
CA LYS A 864 45.57 -51.56 -22.81
C LYS A 864 46.42 -52.48 -21.96
N LEU A 865 47.00 -53.52 -22.53
CA LEU A 865 47.81 -54.51 -21.82
C LEU A 865 49.29 -54.09 -21.79
N LYS A 866 50.02 -54.51 -20.76
CA LYS A 866 51.49 -54.32 -20.74
C LYS A 866 52.12 -55.30 -21.73
N LYS A 867 53.07 -54.79 -22.51
CA LYS A 867 53.90 -55.58 -23.43
C LYS A 867 54.90 -56.47 -22.70
#